data_AF-A0A286UR04-F1
#
_entry.id   AF-A0A286UR04-F1
#
_cell.length_a   1.000
_cell.length_b   1.000
_cell.length_c   1.000
_cell.angle_alpha   90.00
_cell.angle_beta   90.00
_cell.angle_gamma   90.00
#
_symmetry.space_group_name_H-M   'P 1'
#
loop_
_entity.id
_entity.type
_entity.pdbx_description
1 polymer ?
#
loop_
_entity_poly.entity_id
_entity_poly.type
_entity_poly.pdbx_seq_one_letter_code
_entity_poly.pdbx_strand_id
1 'polypeptide(L)'
;MISEILLVLNGHESSLFSSDYKIHPDFVPLLHPGEQQCLESLGLIARRYKNIKKACSRISKSPSRYLCALCSKLNEILRDEYESLVVETESKILNKDVNFVGRGSFVPLSVVRATFAEWDSPLAALEALTSCLEATPSWPAGKLIDLLLSRSETGIARVSSLMSRLATAVQKIWMIQLQAFVVHGTLSTTEPLTSETYTINEESIPTCVSMSARDSMIYIGRAIGTVKALKWHRQIPSSLSLSHARLIDTVLPQDQHQFESIISQIRADISEWLWTNVLTMVDVEDAVDSLANYFLMQNGEFALSLLREIERLKQSRLSARSGPSSIIREQDLHLALLRASLGTSAQYDQSLSRIRFQLPTGPVRPIHSTFNVPNLSSSQSATDQTQFNDIILGFPLKMIYGISWPLDLFLQPSDLTIYAELFSFISSLRHVHTRIHSCWASMSNAQRARRRWTGLSEGGTADSEARKELLRCGWGVVRLMGWFMDVLLGYIMNDVVETEFRRLKSQLKTSGSAFPRRDSVSTIHSKQNSLAQSWSKESVGPSNLSHRLDFTTLRNLHSAYLEHLIHASLLTHPSLSATIRSIFEACEQFVGQVERWGDVLPGLLVEGSISSGGGDTVGRLVRERQGKVREVDRNIKGLLETFHEQLSSTTSQSFNVTDASKTMLMNATVVGNFSNSIRYSMSMRAKGARIERDGETRRHLERLLLRLDFNRMFSRPGYRESILPTESLAILKEGGLTARHLSSRSTHSSAFMSSSPYTPRIVGAPNTLDHRVFIQQNGNVISPFHDIPLFADQNNGILNMIVEVPRWTNAKMEISKEEPFNPIKQDIKRGKLRYVRNCFPHHGYIWNYGAFPQTWEDPAQMHPETKAKGDNDPLDVCEIGEQVGYVGQVKQVKVLGIMALLDEGETDWKVLVVDVQDPLASKLNDIEDVERHLPGLIRATNEWFRIYKIPDGKPENAFAFSGEAKNKKYATEIVHECHEAWRRLITGESPAKTASYDLSISNVTQENSPGLVRLNDPAYTSLPAEKREPPAPIDPSINKWFYISSAQV
;
A
#
# COMPACT_ATOMS: atom_id res chain seq x y z
N MET A 1 -62.43 -59.84 -23.96
CA MET A 1 -60.97 -59.78 -24.12
C MET A 1 -60.48 -58.36 -24.40
N ILE A 2 -60.89 -57.69 -25.49
CA ILE A 2 -60.42 -56.32 -25.78
C ILE A 2 -60.82 -55.30 -24.71
N SER A 3 -62.06 -55.36 -24.21
CA SER A 3 -62.52 -54.52 -23.09
C SER A 3 -61.67 -54.68 -21.83
N GLU A 4 -61.37 -55.93 -21.47
CA GLU A 4 -60.49 -56.28 -20.35
C GLU A 4 -59.06 -55.75 -20.56
N ILE A 5 -58.52 -55.79 -21.79
CA ILE A 5 -57.19 -55.25 -22.10
C ILE A 5 -57.15 -53.73 -21.92
N LEU A 6 -58.17 -53.01 -22.37
CA LEU A 6 -58.25 -51.55 -22.21
C LEU A 6 -58.38 -51.16 -20.72
N LEU A 7 -59.15 -51.93 -19.93
CA LEU A 7 -59.24 -51.75 -18.48
C LEU A 7 -57.89 -51.99 -17.79
N VAL A 8 -57.14 -53.03 -18.20
CA VAL A 8 -55.80 -53.33 -17.67
C VAL A 8 -54.80 -52.24 -18.05
N LEU A 9 -54.83 -51.74 -19.29
CA LEU A 9 -53.98 -50.62 -19.73
C LEU A 9 -54.26 -49.34 -18.94
N ASN A 10 -55.50 -49.14 -18.47
CA ASN A 10 -55.86 -48.03 -17.58
C ASN A 10 -55.51 -48.29 -16.09
N GLY A 11 -54.92 -49.44 -15.77
CA GLY A 11 -54.42 -49.78 -14.43
C GLY A 11 -55.37 -50.59 -13.54
N HIS A 12 -56.52 -51.04 -14.07
CA HIS A 12 -57.44 -51.91 -13.34
C HIS A 12 -56.97 -53.37 -13.32
N GLU A 13 -57.49 -54.15 -12.37
CA GLU A 13 -57.21 -55.59 -12.28
C GLU A 13 -58.15 -56.36 -13.21
N SER A 14 -57.63 -57.39 -13.85
CA SER A 14 -58.39 -58.26 -14.76
C SER A 14 -58.09 -59.72 -14.45
N SER A 15 -59.07 -60.57 -14.73
CA SER A 15 -58.96 -62.02 -14.63
C SER A 15 -58.02 -62.63 -15.69
N LEU A 16 -57.67 -61.87 -16.75
CA LEU A 16 -56.81 -62.36 -17.84
C LEU A 16 -55.34 -62.56 -17.42
N PHE A 17 -54.85 -61.79 -16.45
CA PHE A 17 -53.45 -61.81 -16.02
C PHE A 17 -53.31 -62.34 -14.60
N SER A 18 -52.32 -63.21 -14.38
CA SER A 18 -51.78 -63.46 -13.04
C SER A 18 -51.01 -62.21 -12.59
N SER A 19 -50.82 -62.01 -11.28
CA SER A 19 -50.34 -60.76 -10.65
C SER A 19 -49.05 -60.14 -11.26
N ASP A 20 -48.28 -60.92 -12.01
CA ASP A 20 -47.02 -60.54 -12.65
C ASP A 20 -47.08 -60.64 -14.19
N TYR A 21 -47.97 -59.85 -14.85
CA TYR A 21 -48.07 -59.61 -16.32
C TYR A 21 -48.19 -60.84 -17.25
N LYS A 22 -48.03 -62.05 -16.71
CA LYS A 22 -48.18 -63.33 -17.38
C LYS A 22 -49.65 -63.71 -17.41
N ILE A 23 -50.06 -64.33 -18.50
CA ILE A 23 -51.43 -64.80 -18.68
C ILE A 23 -51.73 -65.88 -17.63
N HIS A 24 -52.94 -65.89 -17.10
CA HIS A 24 -53.37 -66.93 -16.17
C HIS A 24 -53.18 -68.32 -16.81
N PRO A 25 -52.63 -69.32 -16.11
CA PRO A 25 -52.31 -70.64 -16.69
C PRO A 25 -53.52 -71.31 -17.37
N ASP A 26 -54.74 -71.01 -16.92
CA ASP A 26 -55.98 -71.54 -17.49
C ASP A 26 -56.30 -71.01 -18.90
N PHE A 27 -55.80 -69.82 -19.28
CA PHE A 27 -56.03 -69.24 -20.60
C PHE A 27 -54.91 -69.57 -21.60
N VAL A 28 -53.76 -70.07 -21.14
CA VAL A 28 -52.61 -70.41 -21.99
C VAL A 28 -52.94 -71.48 -23.06
N PRO A 29 -53.70 -72.55 -22.77
CA PRO A 29 -54.08 -73.55 -23.78
C PRO A 29 -55.05 -73.04 -24.85
N LEU A 30 -55.71 -71.89 -24.61
CA LEU A 30 -56.78 -71.35 -25.46
C LEU A 30 -56.28 -70.29 -26.46
N LEU A 31 -55.01 -69.90 -26.38
CA LEU A 31 -54.44 -68.79 -27.15
C LEU A 31 -53.35 -69.27 -28.10
N HIS A 32 -53.27 -68.65 -29.27
CA HIS A 32 -52.15 -68.88 -30.17
C HIS A 32 -50.85 -68.27 -29.58
N PRO A 33 -49.66 -68.87 -29.77
CA PRO A 33 -48.41 -68.35 -29.21
C PRO A 33 -48.13 -66.87 -29.55
N GLY A 34 -48.53 -66.41 -30.73
CA GLY A 34 -48.41 -65.00 -31.13
C GLY A 34 -49.38 -64.07 -30.40
N GLU A 35 -50.58 -64.54 -30.06
CA GLU A 35 -51.56 -63.79 -29.26
C GLU A 35 -51.10 -63.71 -27.80
N GLN A 36 -50.58 -64.82 -27.27
CA GLN A 36 -49.97 -64.87 -25.94
C GLN A 36 -48.86 -63.79 -25.82
N GLN A 37 -47.93 -63.73 -26.78
CA GLN A 37 -46.86 -62.73 -26.76
C GLN A 37 -47.38 -61.28 -26.85
N CYS A 38 -48.43 -61.03 -27.63
CA CYS A 38 -49.03 -59.69 -27.71
C CYS A 38 -49.70 -59.28 -26.40
N LEU A 39 -50.43 -60.21 -25.77
CA LEU A 39 -51.09 -59.99 -24.48
C LEU A 39 -50.08 -59.78 -23.35
N GLU A 40 -49.02 -60.58 -23.28
CA GLU A 40 -47.94 -60.40 -22.29
C GLU A 40 -47.20 -59.06 -22.49
N SER A 41 -46.99 -58.63 -23.73
CA SER A 41 -46.40 -57.32 -24.04
C SER A 41 -47.28 -56.16 -23.57
N LEU A 42 -48.59 -56.22 -23.82
CA LEU A 42 -49.54 -55.20 -23.35
C LEU A 42 -49.70 -55.24 -21.81
N GLY A 43 -49.68 -56.44 -21.22
CA GLY A 43 -49.66 -56.64 -19.77
C GLY A 43 -48.41 -56.06 -19.11
N LEU A 44 -47.25 -56.12 -19.77
CA LEU A 44 -46.02 -55.50 -19.30
C LEU A 44 -46.14 -53.96 -19.27
N ILE A 45 -46.69 -53.34 -20.32
CA ILE A 45 -46.95 -51.89 -20.39
C ILE A 45 -47.87 -51.46 -19.23
N ALA A 46 -48.99 -52.16 -19.06
CA ALA A 46 -49.94 -51.91 -17.98
C ALA A 46 -49.32 -52.04 -16.59
N ARG A 47 -48.47 -53.06 -16.37
CA ARG A 47 -47.75 -53.24 -15.11
C ARG A 47 -46.83 -52.07 -14.81
N ARG A 48 -46.05 -51.61 -15.79
CA ARG A 48 -45.14 -50.45 -15.63
C ARG A 48 -45.93 -49.21 -15.25
N TYR A 49 -47.03 -48.94 -15.94
CA TYR A 49 -47.93 -47.83 -15.61
C TYR A 49 -48.48 -47.92 -14.17
N LYS A 50 -48.99 -49.11 -13.76
CA LYS A 50 -49.50 -49.34 -12.39
C LYS A 50 -48.40 -49.14 -11.35
N ASN A 51 -47.18 -49.60 -11.60
CA ASN A 51 -46.03 -49.42 -10.72
C ASN A 51 -45.65 -47.95 -10.57
N ILE A 52 -45.57 -47.21 -11.66
CA ILE A 52 -45.27 -45.77 -11.66
C ILE A 52 -46.32 -45.00 -10.87
N LYS A 53 -47.62 -45.22 -11.13
CA LYS A 53 -48.70 -44.55 -10.38
C LYS A 53 -48.63 -44.84 -8.87
N LYS A 54 -48.42 -46.10 -8.48
CA LYS A 54 -48.24 -46.49 -7.08
C LYS A 54 -47.01 -45.80 -6.46
N ALA A 55 -45.89 -45.77 -7.17
CA ALA A 55 -44.67 -45.12 -6.70
C ALA A 55 -44.86 -43.61 -6.56
N CYS A 56 -45.48 -42.94 -7.52
CA CYS A 56 -45.83 -41.52 -7.44
C CYS A 56 -46.70 -41.20 -6.23
N SER A 57 -47.70 -42.02 -5.90
CA SER A 57 -48.53 -41.82 -4.70
C SER A 57 -47.78 -42.02 -3.38
N ARG A 58 -46.67 -42.79 -3.37
CA ARG A 58 -45.79 -42.93 -2.21
C ARG A 58 -44.84 -41.74 -2.11
N ILE A 59 -44.17 -41.39 -3.20
CA ILE A 59 -43.20 -40.29 -3.28
C ILE A 59 -43.88 -38.94 -3.01
N SER A 60 -45.13 -38.72 -3.45
CA SER A 60 -45.88 -37.48 -3.19
C SER A 60 -46.24 -37.25 -1.72
N LYS A 61 -46.08 -38.27 -0.86
CA LYS A 61 -46.26 -38.13 0.60
C LYS A 61 -44.97 -37.66 1.29
N SER A 62 -43.86 -37.57 0.56
CA SER A 62 -42.60 -37.08 1.11
C SER A 62 -42.70 -35.59 1.47
N PRO A 63 -41.89 -35.10 2.44
CA PRO A 63 -41.88 -33.69 2.83
C PRO A 63 -41.20 -32.78 1.78
N SER A 64 -40.56 -33.33 0.76
CA SER A 64 -39.80 -32.57 -0.24
C SER A 64 -40.73 -31.95 -1.29
N ARG A 65 -40.64 -30.62 -1.44
CA ARG A 65 -41.47 -29.88 -2.42
C ARG A 65 -41.10 -30.25 -3.87
N TYR A 66 -39.83 -30.60 -4.08
CA TYR A 66 -39.29 -30.96 -5.38
C TYR A 66 -39.83 -32.31 -5.87
N LEU A 67 -39.86 -33.32 -5.00
CA LEU A 67 -40.42 -34.63 -5.32
C LEU A 67 -41.93 -34.57 -5.57
N CYS A 68 -42.66 -33.75 -4.80
CA CYS A 68 -44.09 -33.52 -5.01
C CYS A 68 -44.40 -32.87 -6.38
N ALA A 69 -43.57 -31.94 -6.84
CA ALA A 69 -43.74 -31.32 -8.15
C ALA A 69 -43.37 -32.24 -9.31
N LEU A 70 -42.32 -33.05 -9.13
CA LEU A 70 -41.98 -34.11 -10.08
C LEU A 70 -43.16 -35.08 -10.25
N CYS A 71 -43.73 -35.56 -9.14
CA CYS A 71 -44.86 -36.48 -9.17
C CYS A 71 -46.12 -35.84 -9.76
N SER A 72 -46.38 -34.56 -9.45
CA SER A 72 -47.49 -33.81 -10.05
C SER A 72 -47.32 -33.71 -11.57
N LYS A 73 -46.13 -33.35 -12.05
CA LYS A 73 -45.87 -33.24 -13.49
C LYS A 73 -45.88 -34.58 -14.20
N LEU A 74 -45.37 -35.63 -13.56
CA LEU A 74 -45.41 -36.99 -14.09
C LEU A 74 -46.86 -37.49 -14.23
N ASN A 75 -47.69 -37.25 -13.23
CA ASN A 75 -49.11 -37.59 -13.30
C ASN A 75 -49.86 -36.79 -14.36
N GLU A 76 -49.54 -35.51 -14.53
CA GLU A 76 -50.08 -34.67 -15.61
C GLU A 76 -49.74 -35.27 -16.99
N ILE A 77 -48.46 -35.60 -17.24
CA ILE A 77 -48.01 -36.20 -18.49
C ILE A 77 -48.71 -37.55 -18.76
N LEU A 78 -48.78 -38.43 -17.76
CA LEU A 78 -49.41 -39.74 -17.91
C LEU A 78 -50.90 -39.62 -18.23
N ARG A 79 -51.59 -38.67 -17.60
CA ARG A 79 -53.01 -38.41 -17.88
C ARG A 79 -53.21 -37.85 -19.28
N ASP A 80 -52.46 -36.83 -19.63
CA ASP A 80 -52.70 -36.05 -20.85
C ASP A 80 -52.28 -36.84 -22.11
N GLU A 81 -51.28 -37.73 -22.01
CA GLU A 81 -50.75 -38.46 -23.17
C GLU A 81 -51.04 -39.96 -23.15
N TYR A 82 -50.90 -40.67 -22.02
CA TYR A 82 -51.09 -42.13 -21.97
C TYR A 82 -52.56 -42.51 -21.69
N GLU A 83 -53.18 -41.98 -20.65
CA GLU A 83 -54.60 -42.25 -20.33
C GLU A 83 -55.51 -41.73 -21.45
N SER A 84 -55.20 -40.55 -22.00
CA SER A 84 -55.88 -40.00 -23.18
C SER A 84 -55.78 -40.94 -24.40
N LEU A 85 -54.61 -41.55 -24.66
CA LEU A 85 -54.43 -42.52 -25.75
C LEU A 85 -55.28 -43.78 -25.54
N VAL A 86 -55.43 -44.25 -24.30
CA VAL A 86 -56.31 -45.38 -23.97
C VAL A 86 -57.76 -45.03 -24.30
N VAL A 87 -58.24 -43.86 -23.86
CA VAL A 87 -59.61 -43.40 -24.12
C VAL A 87 -59.86 -43.14 -25.62
N GLU A 88 -58.89 -42.56 -26.32
CA GLU A 88 -58.99 -42.33 -27.77
C GLU A 88 -59.04 -43.66 -28.54
N THR A 89 -58.23 -44.65 -28.14
CA THR A 89 -58.25 -45.99 -28.74
C THR A 89 -59.58 -46.69 -28.50
N GLU A 90 -60.13 -46.60 -27.29
CA GLU A 90 -61.47 -47.10 -26.97
C GLU A 90 -62.54 -46.43 -27.85
N SER A 91 -62.51 -45.09 -27.95
CA SER A 91 -63.44 -44.33 -28.78
C SER A 91 -63.36 -44.74 -30.26
N LYS A 92 -62.16 -44.91 -30.82
CA LYS A 92 -61.95 -45.36 -32.21
C LYS A 92 -62.49 -46.77 -32.46
N ILE A 93 -62.33 -47.68 -31.48
CA ILE A 93 -62.88 -49.04 -31.54
C ILE A 93 -64.42 -48.99 -31.50
N LEU A 94 -65.01 -48.19 -30.61
CA LEU A 94 -66.47 -48.05 -30.49
C LEU A 94 -67.10 -47.39 -31.73
N ASN A 95 -66.41 -46.42 -32.34
CA ASN A 95 -66.84 -45.72 -33.56
C ASN A 95 -66.57 -46.50 -34.85
N LYS A 96 -66.00 -47.72 -34.76
CA LYS A 96 -65.68 -48.60 -35.91
C LYS A 96 -64.75 -47.94 -36.93
N ASP A 97 -63.70 -47.27 -36.46
CA ASP A 97 -62.67 -46.70 -37.35
C ASP A 97 -62.02 -47.80 -38.22
N VAL A 98 -61.82 -47.50 -39.50
CA VAL A 98 -61.28 -48.40 -40.52
C VAL A 98 -59.88 -48.90 -40.16
N ASN A 99 -59.13 -48.10 -39.39
CA ASN A 99 -57.77 -48.43 -38.96
C ASN A 99 -57.73 -49.48 -37.84
N PHE A 100 -58.78 -49.57 -37.01
CA PHE A 100 -58.82 -50.45 -35.83
C PHE A 100 -59.79 -51.62 -35.97
N VAL A 101 -60.86 -51.46 -36.75
CA VAL A 101 -61.94 -52.44 -36.89
C VAL A 101 -62.00 -52.98 -38.32
N GLY A 102 -61.64 -54.26 -38.48
CA GLY A 102 -61.66 -54.93 -39.77
C GLY A 102 -63.08 -55.36 -40.21
N ARG A 103 -63.19 -55.87 -41.46
CA ARG A 103 -64.47 -56.36 -42.01
C ARG A 103 -65.04 -57.48 -41.13
N GLY A 104 -66.17 -57.21 -40.46
CA GLY A 104 -66.79 -58.14 -39.50
C GLY A 104 -66.71 -57.72 -38.03
N SER A 105 -66.33 -56.47 -37.73
CA SER A 105 -66.20 -55.93 -36.36
C SER A 105 -65.11 -56.59 -35.51
N PHE A 106 -64.08 -57.17 -36.14
CA PHE A 106 -62.93 -57.74 -35.42
C PHE A 106 -61.85 -56.67 -35.18
N VAL A 107 -61.22 -56.71 -34.00
CA VAL A 107 -60.12 -55.81 -33.63
C VAL A 107 -58.82 -56.63 -33.54
N PRO A 108 -57.84 -56.43 -34.43
CA PRO A 108 -56.55 -57.12 -34.35
C PRO A 108 -55.76 -56.68 -33.13
N LEU A 109 -55.31 -57.64 -32.31
CA LEU A 109 -54.42 -57.37 -31.17
C LEU A 109 -53.08 -56.73 -31.59
N SER A 110 -52.62 -57.01 -32.82
CA SER A 110 -51.41 -56.42 -33.40
C SER A 110 -51.51 -54.91 -33.58
N VAL A 111 -52.69 -54.38 -33.93
CA VAL A 111 -52.93 -52.94 -34.12
C VAL A 111 -52.95 -52.23 -32.76
N VAL A 112 -53.60 -52.84 -31.76
CA VAL A 112 -53.59 -52.33 -30.38
C VAL A 112 -52.16 -52.31 -29.83
N ARG A 113 -51.40 -53.41 -30.00
CA ARG A 113 -49.98 -53.46 -29.64
C ARG A 113 -49.16 -52.37 -30.34
N ALA A 114 -49.31 -52.21 -31.65
CA ALA A 114 -48.56 -51.21 -32.41
C ALA A 114 -48.83 -49.78 -31.90
N THR A 115 -50.07 -49.49 -31.50
CA THR A 115 -50.48 -48.20 -30.94
C THR A 115 -49.79 -47.91 -29.59
N PHE A 116 -49.70 -48.90 -28.71
CA PHE A 116 -49.09 -48.73 -27.38
C PHE A 116 -47.58 -48.98 -27.35
N ALA A 117 -46.99 -49.55 -28.39
CA ALA A 117 -45.54 -49.82 -28.49
C ALA A 117 -44.69 -48.54 -28.34
N GLU A 118 -45.23 -47.38 -28.70
CA GLU A 118 -44.52 -46.10 -28.52
C GLU A 118 -44.24 -45.77 -27.04
N TRP A 119 -44.98 -46.36 -26.10
CA TRP A 119 -44.83 -46.17 -24.65
C TRP A 119 -43.94 -47.22 -23.98
N ASP A 120 -43.48 -48.25 -24.68
CA ASP A 120 -42.62 -49.30 -24.11
C ASP A 120 -41.34 -48.74 -23.49
N SER A 121 -40.63 -47.91 -24.25
CA SER A 121 -39.37 -47.28 -23.82
C SER A 121 -39.58 -46.16 -22.79
N PRO A 122 -40.52 -45.20 -22.99
CA PRO A 122 -40.87 -44.19 -21.99
C PRO A 122 -41.26 -44.77 -20.62
N LEU A 123 -42.16 -45.75 -20.56
CA LEU A 123 -42.59 -46.33 -19.29
C LEU A 123 -41.47 -47.13 -18.62
N ALA A 124 -40.59 -47.80 -19.38
CA ALA A 124 -39.42 -48.44 -18.81
C ALA A 124 -38.48 -47.43 -18.13
N ALA A 125 -38.24 -46.29 -18.80
CA ALA A 125 -37.37 -45.24 -18.27
C ALA A 125 -37.98 -44.57 -17.03
N LEU A 126 -39.30 -44.33 -17.02
CA LEU A 126 -40.03 -43.76 -15.89
C LEU A 126 -40.11 -44.74 -14.71
N GLU A 127 -40.32 -46.03 -14.95
CA GLU A 127 -40.27 -47.06 -13.91
C GLU A 127 -38.89 -47.08 -13.24
N ALA A 128 -37.81 -47.10 -14.03
CA ALA A 128 -36.44 -47.03 -13.52
C ALA A 128 -36.16 -45.75 -12.71
N LEU A 129 -36.69 -44.60 -13.14
CA LEU A 129 -36.60 -43.35 -12.39
C LEU A 129 -37.33 -43.46 -11.04
N THR A 130 -38.58 -43.91 -11.04
CA THR A 130 -39.37 -44.04 -9.80
C THR A 130 -38.77 -45.05 -8.82
N SER A 131 -38.25 -46.19 -9.30
CA SER A 131 -37.55 -47.15 -8.45
C SER A 131 -36.26 -46.59 -7.85
N CYS A 132 -35.52 -45.78 -8.61
CA CYS A 132 -34.33 -45.08 -8.11
C CYS A 132 -34.69 -44.07 -7.01
N LEU A 133 -35.78 -43.31 -7.21
CA LEU A 133 -36.27 -42.35 -6.22
C LEU A 133 -36.71 -43.02 -4.92
N GLU A 134 -37.36 -44.19 -5.00
CA GLU A 134 -37.79 -44.96 -3.81
C GLU A 134 -36.64 -45.63 -3.07
N ALA A 135 -35.57 -46.01 -3.77
CA ALA A 135 -34.41 -46.68 -3.17
C ALA A 135 -33.57 -45.74 -2.28
N THR A 136 -33.63 -44.43 -2.54
CA THR A 136 -32.80 -43.43 -1.83
C THR A 136 -33.67 -42.63 -0.85
N PRO A 137 -33.29 -42.51 0.44
CA PRO A 137 -34.16 -41.92 1.46
C PRO A 137 -34.25 -40.39 1.41
N SER A 138 -33.28 -39.70 0.78
CA SER A 138 -33.24 -38.22 0.69
C SER A 138 -32.76 -37.77 -0.67
N TRP A 139 -33.47 -36.82 -1.27
CA TRP A 139 -33.17 -36.24 -2.58
C TRP A 139 -33.07 -34.72 -2.47
N PRO A 140 -31.85 -34.17 -2.29
CA PRO A 140 -31.67 -32.73 -2.34
C PRO A 140 -31.87 -32.22 -3.78
N ALA A 141 -32.28 -30.96 -3.89
CA ALA A 141 -32.71 -30.37 -5.16
C ALA A 141 -31.65 -30.45 -6.27
N GLY A 142 -30.38 -30.21 -5.93
CA GLY A 142 -29.27 -30.25 -6.89
C GLY A 142 -29.12 -31.64 -7.51
N LYS A 143 -28.93 -32.67 -6.67
CA LYS A 143 -28.80 -34.06 -7.12
C LYS A 143 -30.00 -34.55 -7.93
N LEU A 144 -31.22 -34.13 -7.57
CA LEU A 144 -32.44 -34.49 -8.29
C LEU A 144 -32.47 -33.86 -9.69
N ILE A 145 -32.12 -32.58 -9.81
CA ILE A 145 -32.04 -31.89 -11.10
C ILE A 145 -30.95 -32.51 -11.97
N ASP A 146 -29.77 -32.78 -11.41
CA ASP A 146 -28.65 -33.40 -12.12
C ASP A 146 -29.02 -34.81 -12.64
N LEU A 147 -29.72 -35.61 -11.83
CA LEU A 147 -30.22 -36.92 -12.25
C LEU A 147 -31.16 -36.82 -13.44
N LEU A 148 -32.11 -35.88 -13.43
CA LEU A 148 -33.09 -35.73 -14.51
C LEU A 148 -32.45 -35.19 -15.79
N LEU A 149 -31.50 -34.26 -15.67
CA LEU A 149 -30.73 -33.75 -16.80
C LEU A 149 -29.87 -34.87 -17.42
N SER A 150 -29.14 -35.64 -16.61
CA SER A 150 -28.38 -36.80 -17.08
C SER A 150 -29.28 -37.85 -17.77
N ARG A 151 -30.48 -38.09 -17.24
CA ARG A 151 -31.47 -39.01 -17.86
C ARG A 151 -32.13 -38.43 -19.12
N SER A 152 -32.03 -37.13 -19.36
CA SER A 152 -32.53 -36.48 -20.58
C SER A 152 -31.56 -36.62 -21.75
N GLU A 153 -30.26 -36.84 -21.49
CA GLU A 153 -29.20 -37.08 -22.47
C GLU A 153 -29.27 -38.52 -23.04
N THR A 154 -30.36 -38.83 -23.72
CA THR A 154 -30.57 -40.14 -24.35
C THR A 154 -30.79 -39.98 -25.85
N GLY A 155 -30.39 -40.98 -26.63
CA GLY A 155 -30.62 -41.01 -28.09
C GLY A 155 -32.09 -41.20 -28.50
N ILE A 156 -33.00 -41.41 -27.53
CA ILE A 156 -34.43 -41.62 -27.78
C ILE A 156 -35.17 -40.29 -27.51
N ALA A 157 -35.62 -39.63 -28.59
CA ALA A 157 -36.21 -38.29 -28.52
C ALA A 157 -37.40 -38.18 -27.55
N ARG A 158 -38.26 -39.20 -27.48
CA ARG A 158 -39.45 -39.20 -26.59
C ARG A 158 -39.06 -39.28 -25.11
N VAL A 159 -38.08 -40.13 -24.75
CA VAL A 159 -37.58 -40.24 -23.38
C VAL A 159 -36.85 -38.95 -22.97
N SER A 160 -36.03 -38.40 -23.86
CA SER A 160 -35.35 -37.12 -23.65
C SER A 160 -36.34 -35.98 -23.38
N SER A 161 -37.38 -35.84 -24.21
CA SER A 161 -38.44 -34.84 -24.04
C SER A 161 -39.19 -34.97 -22.71
N LEU A 162 -39.53 -36.20 -22.32
CA LEU A 162 -40.20 -36.49 -21.05
C LEU A 162 -39.34 -36.12 -19.84
N MET A 163 -38.08 -36.57 -19.83
CA MET A 163 -37.14 -36.28 -18.74
C MET A 163 -36.84 -34.78 -18.64
N SER A 164 -36.71 -34.08 -19.78
CA SER A 164 -36.53 -32.62 -19.83
C SER A 164 -37.73 -31.84 -19.26
N ARG A 165 -38.98 -32.28 -19.56
CA ARG A 165 -40.20 -31.67 -18.99
C ARG A 165 -40.31 -31.89 -17.49
N LEU A 166 -39.90 -33.07 -16.99
CA LEU A 166 -39.81 -33.33 -15.55
C LEU A 166 -38.72 -32.47 -14.90
N ALA A 167 -37.54 -32.35 -15.51
CA ALA A 167 -36.45 -31.49 -15.05
C ALA A 167 -36.90 -30.03 -14.95
N THR A 168 -37.61 -29.53 -15.98
CA THR A 168 -38.14 -28.16 -16.01
C THR A 168 -39.09 -27.87 -14.85
N ALA A 169 -39.97 -28.83 -14.50
CA ALA A 169 -40.90 -28.65 -13.38
C ALA A 169 -40.18 -28.55 -12.02
N VAL A 170 -39.14 -29.36 -11.82
CA VAL A 170 -38.31 -29.32 -10.60
C VAL A 170 -37.49 -28.03 -10.55
N GLN A 171 -36.86 -27.64 -11.67
CA GLN A 171 -36.08 -26.41 -11.78
C GLN A 171 -36.93 -25.17 -11.50
N LYS A 172 -38.21 -25.11 -11.91
CA LYS A 172 -39.10 -23.98 -11.59
C LYS A 172 -39.31 -23.79 -10.09
N ILE A 173 -39.44 -24.87 -9.31
CA ILE A 173 -39.52 -24.76 -7.85
C ILE A 173 -38.20 -24.27 -7.26
N TRP A 174 -37.09 -24.77 -7.78
CA TRP A 174 -35.77 -24.31 -7.37
C TRP A 174 -35.58 -22.82 -7.64
N MET A 175 -36.04 -22.32 -8.79
CA MET A 175 -36.03 -20.91 -9.15
C MET A 175 -36.86 -20.04 -8.20
N ILE A 176 -38.02 -20.51 -7.74
CA ILE A 176 -38.83 -19.80 -6.74
C ILE A 176 -38.07 -19.68 -5.41
N GLN A 177 -37.40 -20.74 -4.97
CA GLN A 177 -36.57 -20.70 -3.76
C GLN A 177 -35.36 -19.77 -3.95
N LEU A 178 -34.73 -19.81 -5.12
CA LEU A 178 -33.64 -18.92 -5.47
C LEU A 178 -34.09 -17.45 -5.45
N GLN A 179 -35.25 -17.14 -6.03
CA GLN A 179 -35.83 -15.80 -6.04
C GLN A 179 -36.07 -15.31 -4.61
N ALA A 180 -36.62 -16.14 -3.72
CA ALA A 180 -36.80 -15.80 -2.31
C ALA A 180 -35.45 -15.47 -1.61
N PHE A 181 -34.38 -16.17 -1.97
CA PHE A 181 -33.05 -15.92 -1.43
C PHE A 181 -32.38 -14.67 -2.03
N VAL A 182 -32.34 -14.56 -3.36
CA VAL A 182 -31.61 -13.51 -4.12
C VAL A 182 -32.35 -12.17 -4.12
N VAL A 183 -33.69 -12.16 -4.06
CA VAL A 183 -34.48 -10.92 -4.09
C VAL A 183 -34.82 -10.44 -2.69
N HIS A 184 -35.16 -11.37 -1.79
CA HIS A 184 -35.70 -11.04 -0.46
C HIS A 184 -34.78 -11.39 0.71
N GLY A 185 -33.65 -12.06 0.47
CA GLY A 185 -32.70 -12.47 1.50
C GLY A 185 -33.30 -13.43 2.53
N THR A 186 -34.36 -14.17 2.17
CA THR A 186 -35.06 -15.07 3.09
C THR A 186 -34.63 -16.52 2.87
N LEU A 187 -34.30 -17.19 3.98
CA LEU A 187 -33.96 -18.61 4.01
C LEU A 187 -35.24 -19.44 4.17
N SER A 188 -35.40 -20.48 3.36
CA SER A 188 -36.48 -21.46 3.52
C SER A 188 -36.22 -22.34 4.74
N THR A 189 -37.26 -22.61 5.53
CA THR A 189 -37.20 -23.53 6.67
C THR A 189 -37.16 -25.00 6.26
N THR A 190 -37.65 -25.31 5.05
CA THR A 190 -37.64 -26.65 4.45
C THR A 190 -36.64 -26.69 3.30
N GLU A 191 -35.63 -27.56 3.38
CA GLU A 191 -34.56 -27.74 2.37
C GLU A 191 -33.84 -26.42 2.00
N PRO A 192 -33.07 -25.81 2.92
CA PRO A 192 -32.43 -24.53 2.67
C PRO A 192 -31.30 -24.63 1.63
N LEU A 193 -31.23 -23.62 0.75
CA LEU A 193 -30.14 -23.43 -0.21
C LEU A 193 -28.80 -23.11 0.50
N THR A 194 -28.86 -22.39 1.62
CA THR A 194 -27.69 -22.02 2.42
C THR A 194 -27.97 -22.17 3.92
N SER A 195 -26.92 -22.36 4.72
CA SER A 195 -27.01 -22.33 6.19
C SER A 195 -27.35 -20.92 6.72
N GLU A 196 -27.60 -20.80 8.03
CA GLU A 196 -27.79 -19.49 8.70
C GLU A 196 -26.58 -18.58 8.62
N THR A 197 -25.38 -19.14 8.41
CA THR A 197 -24.13 -18.39 8.15
C THR A 197 -23.92 -18.10 6.66
N TYR A 198 -24.94 -18.35 5.83
CA TYR A 198 -24.92 -18.18 4.36
C TYR A 198 -23.87 -19.04 3.65
N THR A 199 -23.46 -20.17 4.24
CA THR A 199 -22.62 -21.16 3.55
C THR A 199 -23.49 -22.05 2.67
N ILE A 200 -23.00 -22.37 1.47
CA ILE A 200 -23.75 -23.22 0.52
C ILE A 200 -23.79 -24.65 1.01
N ASN A 201 -24.98 -25.26 0.88
CA ASN A 201 -25.11 -26.70 0.89
C ASN A 201 -24.81 -27.22 -0.52
N GLU A 202 -23.65 -27.86 -0.71
CA GLU A 202 -23.18 -28.27 -2.04
C GLU A 202 -24.17 -29.22 -2.75
N GLU A 203 -24.97 -29.98 -2.00
CA GLU A 203 -25.95 -30.91 -2.55
C GLU A 203 -27.25 -30.26 -3.05
N SER A 204 -27.51 -29.00 -2.65
CA SER A 204 -28.73 -28.26 -2.99
C SER A 204 -28.63 -27.46 -4.30
N ILE A 205 -27.42 -27.29 -4.85
CA ILE A 205 -27.17 -26.53 -6.08
C ILE A 205 -26.86 -27.51 -7.22
N PRO A 206 -27.57 -27.44 -8.36
CA PRO A 206 -27.28 -28.27 -9.53
C PRO A 206 -25.87 -28.03 -10.09
N THR A 207 -25.29 -29.07 -10.69
CA THR A 207 -23.97 -28.99 -11.35
C THR A 207 -23.96 -28.09 -12.59
N CYS A 208 -25.12 -27.83 -13.20
CA CYS A 208 -25.24 -26.92 -14.34
C CYS A 208 -25.02 -25.44 -13.99
N VAL A 209 -25.01 -25.08 -12.70
CA VAL A 209 -24.72 -23.73 -12.22
C VAL A 209 -23.21 -23.53 -12.10
N SER A 210 -22.67 -22.51 -12.77
CA SER A 210 -21.24 -22.19 -12.73
C SER A 210 -20.79 -21.75 -11.33
N MET A 211 -19.51 -21.96 -11.01
CA MET A 211 -18.92 -21.53 -9.72
C MET A 211 -19.01 -19.99 -9.54
N SER A 212 -18.90 -19.25 -10.64
CA SER A 212 -19.05 -17.79 -10.67
C SER A 212 -20.47 -17.34 -10.30
N ALA A 213 -21.49 -17.98 -10.88
CA ALA A 213 -22.90 -17.71 -10.56
C ALA A 213 -23.20 -18.08 -9.10
N ARG A 214 -22.66 -19.20 -8.62
CA ARG A 214 -22.77 -19.68 -7.24
C ARG A 214 -22.25 -18.64 -6.23
N ASP A 215 -21.04 -18.13 -6.43
CA ASP A 215 -20.44 -17.10 -5.57
C ASP A 215 -21.27 -15.81 -5.57
N SER A 216 -21.78 -15.44 -6.74
CA SER A 216 -22.63 -14.25 -6.92
C SER A 216 -23.95 -14.39 -6.17
N MET A 217 -24.60 -15.56 -6.22
CA MET A 217 -25.83 -15.85 -5.48
C MET A 217 -25.62 -15.73 -3.96
N ILE A 218 -24.53 -16.27 -3.42
CA ILE A 218 -24.20 -16.14 -1.97
C ILE A 218 -24.03 -14.68 -1.61
N TYR A 219 -23.22 -13.96 -2.39
CA TYR A 219 -22.91 -12.57 -2.13
C TYR A 219 -24.20 -11.74 -2.06
N ILE A 220 -25.08 -11.91 -3.05
CA ILE A 220 -26.38 -11.23 -3.11
C ILE A 220 -27.24 -11.61 -1.90
N GLY A 221 -27.48 -12.91 -1.70
CA GLY A 221 -28.39 -13.37 -0.64
C GLY A 221 -27.93 -12.99 0.76
N ARG A 222 -26.62 -13.07 1.03
CA ARG A 222 -26.01 -12.59 2.27
C ARG A 222 -26.20 -11.08 2.43
N ALA A 223 -25.88 -10.29 1.40
CA ALA A 223 -25.98 -8.83 1.51
C ALA A 223 -27.42 -8.37 1.79
N ILE A 224 -28.41 -8.88 1.05
CA ILE A 224 -29.83 -8.54 1.27
C ILE A 224 -30.30 -9.04 2.63
N GLY A 225 -29.96 -10.29 2.98
CA GLY A 225 -30.35 -10.91 4.24
C GLY A 225 -29.81 -10.15 5.45
N THR A 226 -28.54 -9.74 5.41
CA THR A 226 -27.90 -8.95 6.48
C THR A 226 -28.48 -7.54 6.58
N VAL A 227 -28.70 -6.84 5.46
CA VAL A 227 -29.35 -5.51 5.45
C VAL A 227 -30.75 -5.57 6.07
N LYS A 228 -31.51 -6.63 5.77
CA LYS A 228 -32.85 -6.86 6.31
C LYS A 228 -32.80 -7.21 7.80
N ALA A 229 -31.91 -8.11 8.21
CA ALA A 229 -31.76 -8.54 9.61
C ALA A 229 -31.36 -7.38 10.54
N LEU A 230 -30.46 -6.50 10.07
CA LEU A 230 -30.00 -5.34 10.83
C LEU A 230 -30.98 -4.14 10.80
N LYS A 231 -32.14 -4.28 10.14
CA LYS A 231 -33.14 -3.21 9.95
C LYS A 231 -32.49 -1.89 9.51
N TRP A 232 -31.65 -1.95 8.49
CA TRP A 232 -30.92 -0.77 8.03
C TRP A 232 -31.88 0.35 7.60
N HIS A 233 -31.48 1.61 7.84
CA HIS A 233 -32.32 2.80 7.60
C HIS A 233 -32.85 2.90 6.16
N ARG A 234 -32.05 2.41 5.20
CA ARG A 234 -32.43 2.32 3.79
C ARG A 234 -32.49 0.84 3.41
N GLN A 235 -33.68 0.38 3.05
CA GLN A 235 -33.87 -0.94 2.45
C GLN A 235 -33.77 -0.85 0.92
N ILE A 236 -33.57 -2.00 0.30
CA ILE A 236 -33.55 -2.09 -1.17
C ILE A 236 -34.93 -1.69 -1.70
N PRO A 237 -35.00 -0.78 -2.71
CA PRO A 237 -36.27 -0.36 -3.28
C PRO A 237 -37.09 -1.54 -3.82
N SER A 238 -38.40 -1.54 -3.53
CA SER A 238 -39.31 -2.58 -4.01
C SER A 238 -39.39 -2.66 -5.54
N SER A 239 -39.15 -1.54 -6.24
CA SER A 239 -39.02 -1.49 -7.70
C SER A 239 -37.85 -2.33 -8.22
N LEU A 240 -36.71 -2.28 -7.54
CA LEU A 240 -35.52 -3.06 -7.90
C LEU A 240 -35.76 -4.55 -7.64
N SER A 241 -36.31 -4.89 -6.47
CA SER A 241 -36.69 -6.27 -6.16
C SER A 241 -37.67 -6.86 -7.19
N LEU A 242 -38.65 -6.08 -7.64
CA LEU A 242 -39.62 -6.50 -8.65
C LEU A 242 -38.98 -6.68 -10.04
N SER A 243 -37.98 -5.85 -10.37
CA SER A 243 -37.21 -6.02 -11.62
C SER A 243 -36.35 -7.30 -11.60
N HIS A 244 -35.66 -7.57 -10.49
CA HIS A 244 -34.85 -8.79 -10.32
C HIS A 244 -35.71 -10.05 -10.37
N ALA A 245 -36.89 -10.02 -9.73
CA ALA A 245 -37.87 -11.09 -9.80
C ALA A 245 -38.26 -11.43 -11.25
N ARG A 246 -38.60 -10.40 -12.05
CA ARG A 246 -38.94 -10.58 -13.47
C ARG A 246 -37.78 -11.14 -14.29
N LEU A 247 -36.54 -10.72 -14.03
CA LEU A 247 -35.37 -11.23 -14.74
C LEU A 247 -35.14 -12.72 -14.44
N ILE A 248 -35.21 -13.11 -13.16
CA ILE A 248 -35.03 -14.50 -12.72
C ILE A 248 -36.09 -15.43 -13.35
N ASP A 249 -37.34 -14.97 -13.49
CA ASP A 249 -38.43 -15.77 -14.06
C ASP A 249 -38.26 -16.09 -15.57
N THR A 250 -37.38 -15.37 -16.29
CA THR A 250 -37.21 -15.55 -17.75
C THR A 250 -36.27 -16.69 -18.14
N VAL A 251 -35.46 -17.21 -17.21
CA VAL A 251 -34.38 -18.14 -17.52
C VAL A 251 -34.43 -19.37 -16.62
N LEU A 252 -33.95 -20.51 -17.14
CA LEU A 252 -33.77 -21.73 -16.37
C LEU A 252 -32.27 -22.01 -16.12
N PRO A 253 -31.90 -22.68 -15.02
CA PRO A 253 -30.51 -23.01 -14.70
C PRO A 253 -29.78 -23.85 -15.76
N GLN A 254 -30.51 -24.58 -16.59
CA GLN A 254 -29.95 -25.35 -17.71
C GLN A 254 -29.31 -24.45 -18.79
N ASP A 255 -29.77 -23.20 -18.95
CA ASP A 255 -29.23 -22.23 -19.89
C ASP A 255 -28.09 -21.43 -19.22
N GLN A 256 -26.95 -22.11 -19.01
CA GLN A 256 -25.83 -21.65 -18.18
C GLN A 256 -25.40 -20.19 -18.45
N HIS A 257 -25.24 -19.81 -19.73
CA HIS A 257 -24.76 -18.47 -20.11
C HIS A 257 -25.78 -17.37 -19.78
N GLN A 258 -27.05 -17.58 -20.11
CA GLN A 258 -28.09 -16.58 -19.84
C GLN A 258 -28.33 -16.45 -18.33
N PHE A 259 -28.31 -17.57 -17.61
CA PHE A 259 -28.47 -17.59 -16.16
C PHE A 259 -27.33 -16.84 -15.47
N GLU A 260 -26.07 -17.11 -15.85
CA GLU A 260 -24.91 -16.41 -15.31
C GLU A 260 -24.94 -14.91 -15.60
N SER A 261 -25.34 -14.51 -16.82
CA SER A 261 -25.46 -13.09 -17.19
C SER A 261 -26.49 -12.36 -16.32
N ILE A 262 -27.65 -12.97 -16.06
CA ILE A 262 -28.69 -12.35 -15.22
C ILE A 262 -28.24 -12.23 -13.77
N ILE A 263 -27.65 -13.29 -13.20
CA ILE A 263 -27.15 -13.25 -11.83
C ILE A 263 -26.02 -12.23 -11.68
N SER A 264 -25.14 -12.10 -12.68
CA SER A 264 -24.10 -11.08 -12.71
C SER A 264 -24.67 -9.66 -12.78
N GLN A 265 -25.75 -9.44 -13.55
CA GLN A 265 -26.42 -8.15 -13.61
C GLN A 265 -27.04 -7.78 -12.26
N ILE A 266 -27.76 -8.72 -11.63
CA ILE A 266 -28.36 -8.50 -10.30
C ILE A 266 -27.29 -8.20 -9.26
N ARG A 267 -26.15 -8.90 -9.33
CA ARG A 267 -25.00 -8.63 -8.47
C ARG A 267 -24.51 -7.20 -8.64
N ALA A 268 -24.35 -6.72 -9.88
CA ALA A 268 -23.88 -5.36 -10.16
C ALA A 268 -24.85 -4.29 -9.62
N ASP A 269 -26.15 -4.46 -9.83
CA ASP A 269 -27.18 -3.54 -9.35
C ASP A 269 -27.20 -3.46 -7.81
N ILE A 270 -27.02 -4.60 -7.14
CA ILE A 270 -26.96 -4.66 -5.68
C ILE A 270 -25.65 -4.07 -5.14
N SER A 271 -24.51 -4.37 -5.79
CA SER A 271 -23.23 -3.76 -5.45
C SER A 271 -23.29 -2.23 -5.53
N GLU A 272 -23.89 -1.67 -6.58
CA GLU A 272 -24.06 -0.22 -6.74
C GLU A 272 -24.94 0.38 -5.64
N TRP A 273 -26.03 -0.30 -5.29
CA TRP A 273 -26.90 0.13 -4.20
C TRP A 273 -26.19 0.10 -2.84
N LEU A 274 -25.42 -0.97 -2.56
CA LEU A 274 -24.62 -1.10 -1.34
C LEU A 274 -23.53 -0.04 -1.25
N TRP A 275 -22.87 0.26 -2.37
CA TRP A 275 -21.83 1.29 -2.47
C TRP A 275 -22.39 2.69 -2.14
N THR A 276 -23.62 2.96 -2.57
CA THR A 276 -24.25 4.27 -2.39
C THR A 276 -24.86 4.44 -0.99
N ASN A 277 -25.28 3.35 -0.33
CA ASN A 277 -26.14 3.44 0.87
C ASN A 277 -25.59 2.75 2.13
N VAL A 278 -24.62 1.83 2.01
CA VAL A 278 -24.16 0.98 3.12
C VAL A 278 -22.68 1.15 3.39
N LEU A 279 -21.83 0.94 2.39
CA LEU A 279 -20.37 1.09 2.52
C LEU A 279 -19.91 2.21 1.59
N THR A 280 -19.75 3.40 2.13
CA THR A 280 -19.36 4.58 1.34
C THR A 280 -17.85 4.62 1.10
N MET A 281 -17.41 5.44 0.14
CA MET A 281 -15.99 5.71 -0.08
C MET A 281 -15.28 6.18 1.18
N VAL A 282 -15.94 7.03 1.98
CA VAL A 282 -15.36 7.59 3.21
C VAL A 282 -15.09 6.48 4.22
N ASP A 283 -16.03 5.54 4.39
CA ASP A 283 -15.85 4.41 5.29
C ASP A 283 -14.69 3.49 4.87
N VAL A 284 -14.49 3.32 3.56
CA VAL A 284 -13.37 2.54 3.00
C VAL A 284 -12.04 3.27 3.20
N GLU A 285 -11.99 4.58 2.94
CA GLU A 285 -10.81 5.41 3.18
C GLU A 285 -10.44 5.41 4.66
N ASP A 286 -11.40 5.58 5.57
CA ASP A 286 -11.20 5.55 7.02
C ASP A 286 -10.68 4.18 7.50
N ALA A 287 -11.22 3.08 6.94
CA ALA A 287 -10.76 1.74 7.28
C ALA A 287 -9.32 1.48 6.80
N VAL A 288 -8.99 1.89 5.57
CA VAL A 288 -7.64 1.77 5.00
C VAL A 288 -6.64 2.65 5.75
N ASP A 289 -7.03 3.87 6.13
CA ASP A 289 -6.22 4.80 6.92
C ASP A 289 -5.98 4.27 8.33
N SER A 290 -7.00 3.68 8.96
CA SER A 290 -6.86 3.01 10.26
C SER A 290 -5.86 1.84 10.17
N LEU A 291 -6.00 0.96 9.17
CA LEU A 291 -5.08 -0.17 8.98
C LEU A 291 -3.64 0.32 8.75
N ALA A 292 -3.43 1.36 7.94
CA ALA A 292 -2.10 1.92 7.70
C ALA A 292 -1.51 2.62 8.94
N ASN A 293 -2.30 3.42 9.64
CA ASN A 293 -1.84 4.16 10.82
C ASN A 293 -1.42 3.24 11.96
N TYR A 294 -2.16 2.16 12.19
CA TYR A 294 -1.95 1.27 13.35
C TYR A 294 -1.16 0.00 13.02
N PHE A 295 -1.49 -0.72 11.95
CA PHE A 295 -0.79 -1.97 11.59
C PHE A 295 0.52 -1.71 10.85
N LEU A 296 0.57 -0.70 9.97
CA LEU A 296 1.81 -0.31 9.27
C LEU A 296 2.59 0.79 10.02
N MET A 297 2.10 1.22 11.18
CA MET A 297 2.76 2.18 12.08
C MET A 297 3.07 3.54 11.43
N GLN A 298 2.28 3.98 10.45
CA GLN A 298 2.43 5.32 9.84
C GLN A 298 2.21 6.46 10.86
N ASN A 299 1.33 6.26 11.85
CA ASN A 299 1.21 7.21 12.96
C ASN A 299 2.39 7.06 13.91
N GLY A 300 3.47 7.79 13.60
CA GLY A 300 4.75 7.68 14.29
C GLY A 300 4.69 7.97 15.79
N GLU A 301 3.87 8.93 16.21
CA GLU A 301 3.69 9.34 17.61
C GLU A 301 3.05 8.23 18.44
N PHE A 302 1.89 7.74 17.98
CA PHE A 302 1.18 6.64 18.61
C PHE A 302 2.04 5.37 18.67
N ALA A 303 2.69 5.03 17.55
CA ALA A 303 3.50 3.83 17.46
C ALA A 303 4.70 3.84 18.43
N LEU A 304 5.36 4.99 18.65
CA LEU A 304 6.43 5.10 19.67
C LEU A 304 5.86 5.02 21.09
N SER A 305 4.73 5.69 21.34
CA SER A 305 4.03 5.65 22.64
C SER A 305 3.61 4.22 23.01
N LEU A 306 3.08 3.48 22.04
CA LEU A 306 2.66 2.08 22.19
C LEU A 306 3.84 1.17 22.55
N LEU A 307 4.95 1.27 21.81
CA LEU A 307 6.14 0.47 22.11
C LEU A 307 6.69 0.77 23.52
N ARG A 308 6.72 2.05 23.93
CA ARG A 308 7.15 2.44 25.28
C ARG A 308 6.23 1.89 26.36
N GLU A 309 4.92 1.93 26.16
CA GLU A 309 3.96 1.38 27.13
C GLU A 309 4.03 -0.14 27.24
N ILE A 310 4.24 -0.84 26.12
CA ILE A 310 4.48 -2.30 26.12
C ILE A 310 5.79 -2.63 26.85
N GLU A 311 6.86 -1.89 26.60
CA GLU A 311 8.15 -2.08 27.29
C GLU A 311 8.04 -1.78 28.80
N ARG A 312 7.34 -0.69 29.17
CA ARG A 312 7.03 -0.36 30.57
C ARG A 312 6.25 -1.47 31.25
N LEU A 313 5.25 -2.04 30.57
CA LEU A 313 4.49 -3.18 31.07
C LEU A 313 5.40 -4.40 31.28
N LYS A 314 6.25 -4.73 30.30
CA LYS A 314 7.23 -5.83 30.40
C LYS A 314 8.16 -5.64 31.60
N GLN A 315 8.79 -4.48 31.74
CA GLN A 315 9.71 -4.16 32.85
C GLN A 315 9.00 -4.19 34.21
N SER A 316 7.82 -3.59 34.33
CA SER A 316 7.02 -3.61 35.56
C SER A 316 6.70 -5.03 36.03
N ARG A 317 6.41 -5.94 35.10
CA ARG A 317 6.09 -7.34 35.38
C ARG A 317 7.32 -8.20 35.66
N LEU A 318 8.48 -7.89 35.06
CA LEU A 318 9.77 -8.53 35.36
C LEU A 318 10.30 -8.16 36.77
N SER A 319 10.07 -6.93 37.22
CA SER A 319 10.51 -6.48 38.56
C SER A 319 9.53 -6.82 39.70
N ALA A 320 8.33 -7.31 39.37
CA ALA A 320 7.31 -7.67 40.37
C ALA A 320 7.67 -8.99 41.07
N ARG A 321 7.52 -9.04 42.41
CA ARG A 321 7.67 -10.28 43.19
C ARG A 321 6.62 -11.31 42.75
N SER A 322 7.02 -12.59 42.67
CA SER A 322 6.21 -13.72 42.21
C SER A 322 4.78 -13.69 42.76
N GLY A 323 3.81 -13.44 41.87
CA GLY A 323 2.38 -13.32 42.19
C GLY A 323 1.52 -13.12 40.91
N PRO A 324 0.18 -12.98 41.02
CA PRO A 324 -0.70 -12.77 39.86
C PRO A 324 -0.42 -11.45 39.12
N SER A 325 0.25 -10.50 39.77
CA SER A 325 0.74 -9.25 39.20
C SER A 325 1.98 -9.40 38.31
N SER A 326 2.55 -10.61 38.17
CA SER A 326 3.68 -10.90 37.26
C SER A 326 3.23 -11.40 35.87
N ILE A 327 1.93 -11.67 35.69
CA ILE A 327 1.37 -12.21 34.45
C ILE A 327 0.84 -11.06 33.60
N ILE A 328 1.08 -11.12 32.29
CA ILE A 328 0.50 -10.21 31.29
C ILE A 328 -0.77 -10.86 30.74
N ARG A 329 -1.90 -10.15 30.84
CA ARG A 329 -3.20 -10.55 30.25
C ARG A 329 -3.55 -9.66 29.06
N GLU A 330 -4.47 -10.12 28.22
CA GLU A 330 -4.98 -9.34 27.08
C GLU A 330 -5.60 -8.01 27.52
N GLN A 331 -6.25 -7.97 28.69
CA GLN A 331 -6.79 -6.74 29.29
C GLN A 331 -5.70 -5.73 29.64
N ASP A 332 -4.54 -6.18 30.13
CA ASP A 332 -3.40 -5.30 30.43
C ASP A 332 -2.83 -4.69 29.14
N LEU A 333 -2.79 -5.46 28.04
CA LEU A 333 -2.38 -4.98 26.72
C LEU A 333 -3.40 -4.00 26.10
N HIS A 334 -4.69 -4.24 26.31
CA HIS A 334 -5.73 -3.29 25.89
C HIS A 334 -5.63 -1.97 26.66
N LEU A 335 -5.35 -2.01 27.97
CA LEU A 335 -5.08 -0.80 28.76
C LEU A 335 -3.79 -0.10 28.31
N ALA A 336 -2.75 -0.84 27.92
CA ALA A 336 -1.54 -0.25 27.35
C ALA A 336 -1.82 0.47 26.02
N LEU A 337 -2.67 -0.11 25.16
CA LEU A 337 -3.13 0.53 23.92
C LEU A 337 -3.87 1.86 24.19
N LEU A 338 -4.77 1.87 25.17
CA LEU A 338 -5.51 3.08 25.57
C LEU A 338 -4.61 4.13 26.22
N ARG A 339 -3.59 3.74 27.00
CA ARG A 339 -2.61 4.67 27.56
C ARG A 339 -1.72 5.26 26.49
N ALA A 340 -1.34 4.45 25.50
CA ALA A 340 -0.51 4.89 24.39
C ALA A 340 -1.21 5.92 23.50
N SER A 341 -2.55 5.90 23.41
CA SER A 341 -3.31 6.88 22.64
C SER A 341 -3.41 8.25 23.32
N LEU A 342 -3.34 8.31 24.65
CA LEU A 342 -3.41 9.57 25.40
C LEU A 342 -2.25 10.50 25.04
N GLY A 343 -2.56 11.74 24.66
CA GLY A 343 -1.55 12.73 24.27
C GLY A 343 -0.97 12.52 22.87
N THR A 344 -1.59 11.65 22.05
CA THR A 344 -1.27 11.46 20.63
C THR A 344 -2.48 11.76 19.77
N SER A 345 -2.27 11.92 18.45
CA SER A 345 -3.35 12.07 17.46
C SER A 345 -4.40 10.93 17.48
N ALA A 346 -4.06 9.75 18.02
CA ALA A 346 -4.97 8.60 18.14
C ALA A 346 -6.00 8.72 19.28
N GLN A 347 -5.92 9.76 20.14
CA GLN A 347 -6.80 9.90 21.30
C GLN A 347 -8.30 10.01 20.94
N TYR A 348 -8.61 10.68 19.82
CA TYR A 348 -9.99 10.94 19.38
C TYR A 348 -10.43 10.04 18.23
N ASP A 349 -9.59 9.10 17.80
CA ASP A 349 -9.89 8.21 16.68
C ASP A 349 -10.80 7.05 17.13
N GLN A 350 -11.99 6.98 16.53
CA GLN A 350 -12.96 5.92 16.83
C GLN A 350 -12.49 4.54 16.37
N SER A 351 -11.61 4.47 15.38
CA SER A 351 -11.14 3.20 14.80
C SER A 351 -10.29 2.38 15.78
N LEU A 352 -9.70 3.01 16.80
CA LEU A 352 -8.95 2.33 17.88
C LEU A 352 -9.80 1.30 18.64
N SER A 353 -11.12 1.52 18.74
CA SER A 353 -12.06 0.59 19.38
C SER A 353 -12.15 -0.78 18.69
N ARG A 354 -11.79 -0.83 17.40
CA ARG A 354 -11.77 -2.05 16.58
C ARG A 354 -10.48 -2.85 16.76
N ILE A 355 -9.45 -2.27 17.38
CA ILE A 355 -8.12 -2.89 17.47
C ILE A 355 -7.94 -3.55 18.82
N ARG A 356 -7.47 -4.81 18.81
CA ARG A 356 -7.18 -5.58 20.03
C ARG A 356 -5.93 -6.42 19.87
N PHE A 357 -5.27 -6.70 20.99
CA PHE A 357 -4.20 -7.69 21.05
C PHE A 357 -4.78 -9.04 21.49
N GLN A 358 -4.33 -10.10 20.83
CA GLN A 358 -4.59 -11.48 21.22
C GLN A 358 -3.26 -12.16 21.59
N LEU A 359 -3.29 -12.96 22.65
CA LEU A 359 -2.18 -13.82 23.09
C LEU A 359 -2.52 -15.28 22.76
N PRO A 360 -2.00 -15.85 21.65
CA PRO A 360 -2.31 -17.22 21.24
C PRO A 360 -1.95 -18.27 22.30
N THR A 361 -0.93 -18.00 23.11
CA THR A 361 -0.45 -18.89 24.18
C THR A 361 -1.12 -18.65 25.54
N GLY A 362 -2.12 -17.77 25.62
CA GLY A 362 -2.82 -17.41 26.86
C GLY A 362 -2.08 -16.36 27.72
N PRO A 363 -2.41 -16.20 29.01
CA PRO A 363 -1.72 -15.28 29.93
C PRO A 363 -0.31 -15.76 30.24
N VAL A 364 0.69 -14.88 30.13
CA VAL A 364 2.10 -15.30 30.19
C VAL A 364 2.93 -14.45 31.16
N ARG A 365 3.96 -15.06 31.76
CA ARG A 365 4.99 -14.35 32.53
C ARG A 365 6.14 -13.91 31.60
N PRO A 366 6.49 -12.61 31.56
CA PRO A 366 7.61 -12.12 30.76
C PRO A 366 8.93 -12.77 31.18
N ILE A 367 9.78 -13.13 30.20
CA ILE A 367 11.12 -13.71 30.42
C ILE A 367 12.17 -12.70 29.94
N HIS A 368 13.31 -12.64 30.62
CA HIS A 368 14.47 -11.86 30.17
C HIS A 368 15.10 -12.52 28.94
N SER A 369 15.34 -11.75 27.87
CA SER A 369 15.95 -12.17 26.59
C SER A 369 17.39 -12.70 26.70
N THR A 370 17.98 -12.71 27.91
CA THR A 370 19.40 -13.06 28.16
C THR A 370 19.65 -14.51 28.56
N PHE A 371 18.63 -15.36 28.68
CA PHE A 371 18.84 -16.79 28.95
C PHE A 371 18.60 -17.61 27.69
N ASN A 372 19.68 -17.94 26.98
CA ASN A 372 19.74 -19.18 26.21
C ASN A 372 19.51 -20.31 27.21
N VAL A 373 18.29 -20.84 27.27
CA VAL A 373 18.05 -22.12 27.93
C VAL A 373 18.49 -23.19 26.94
N PRO A 374 19.53 -24.00 27.24
CA PRO A 374 19.71 -25.25 26.54
C PRO A 374 18.56 -26.17 26.98
N ASN A 375 17.79 -26.67 26.01
CA ASN A 375 16.86 -27.78 26.16
C ASN A 375 15.67 -27.57 27.11
N LEU A 376 14.60 -26.95 26.60
CA LEU A 376 13.24 -27.41 26.89
C LEU A 376 12.33 -27.28 25.66
N SER A 377 12.76 -27.86 24.54
CA SER A 377 11.93 -28.06 23.35
C SER A 377 12.47 -29.21 22.52
N SER A 378 12.49 -30.41 23.11
CA SER A 378 12.70 -31.67 22.39
C SER A 378 11.46 -32.10 21.58
N SER A 379 10.75 -31.14 20.98
CA SER A 379 9.54 -31.37 20.16
C SER A 379 9.05 -30.10 19.44
N GLN A 380 9.94 -29.25 18.93
CA GLN A 380 9.56 -28.21 17.96
C GLN A 380 10.41 -28.37 16.70
N SER A 381 9.73 -28.66 15.61
CA SER A 381 10.28 -28.71 14.26
C SER A 381 10.99 -27.39 13.91
N ALA A 382 11.99 -27.45 13.04
CA ALA A 382 12.77 -26.31 12.52
C ALA A 382 11.94 -25.23 11.77
N THR A 383 10.62 -25.22 11.92
CA THR A 383 9.62 -24.39 11.23
C THR A 383 9.24 -23.11 11.98
N ASP A 384 9.58 -22.97 13.27
CA ASP A 384 9.23 -21.80 14.10
C ASP A 384 10.24 -20.64 14.04
N GLN A 385 11.34 -20.79 13.28
CA GLN A 385 12.47 -19.84 13.31
C GLN A 385 12.28 -18.54 12.51
N THR A 386 11.13 -18.30 11.86
CA THR A 386 10.95 -17.15 10.92
C THR A 386 9.85 -16.17 11.29
N GLN A 387 9.17 -16.33 12.43
CA GLN A 387 8.13 -15.37 12.84
C GLN A 387 8.76 -14.14 13.51
N PHE A 388 8.05 -13.02 13.66
CA PHE A 388 8.54 -11.81 14.37
C PHE A 388 7.63 -11.43 15.54
N ASN A 389 6.61 -12.24 15.84
CA ASN A 389 5.55 -11.92 16.78
C ASN A 389 5.98 -11.97 18.26
N ASP A 390 7.15 -12.53 18.55
CA ASP A 390 7.68 -12.75 19.89
C ASP A 390 8.71 -11.71 20.34
N ILE A 391 9.36 -10.98 19.44
CA ILE A 391 10.53 -10.13 19.75
C ILE A 391 10.22 -9.05 20.80
N ILE A 392 9.04 -8.42 20.73
CA ILE A 392 8.67 -7.30 21.63
C ILE A 392 8.50 -7.78 23.08
N LEU A 393 7.65 -8.79 23.31
CA LEU A 393 7.29 -9.26 24.65
C LEU A 393 8.10 -10.48 25.12
N GLY A 394 8.77 -11.18 24.21
CA GLY A 394 9.32 -12.53 24.41
C GLY A 394 8.32 -13.65 24.13
N PHE A 395 7.09 -13.33 23.73
CA PHE A 395 5.99 -14.26 23.48
C PHE A 395 5.16 -13.82 22.29
N PRO A 396 4.55 -14.75 21.52
CA PRO A 396 3.76 -14.42 20.34
C PRO A 396 2.64 -13.44 20.65
N LEU A 397 2.71 -12.24 20.06
CA LEU A 397 1.72 -11.18 20.14
C LEU A 397 1.08 -10.96 18.76
N LYS A 398 -0.25 -11.05 18.69
CA LYS A 398 -1.00 -10.78 17.45
C LYS A 398 -1.92 -9.59 17.63
N MET A 399 -1.84 -8.61 16.73
CA MET A 399 -2.83 -7.53 16.64
C MET A 399 -3.98 -7.96 15.72
N ILE A 400 -5.22 -7.67 16.13
CA ILE A 400 -6.44 -8.04 15.42
C ILE A 400 -7.28 -6.80 15.18
N TYR A 401 -7.84 -6.72 13.98
CA TYR A 401 -8.84 -5.73 13.61
C TYR A 401 -10.23 -6.38 13.65
N GLY A 402 -11.15 -5.81 14.42
CA GLY A 402 -12.53 -6.26 14.54
C GLY A 402 -13.31 -5.89 13.28
N ILE A 403 -13.46 -6.85 12.36
CA ILE A 403 -14.34 -6.72 11.20
C ILE A 403 -15.78 -6.88 11.67
N SER A 404 -16.57 -5.82 11.48
CA SER A 404 -18.02 -5.87 11.58
C SER A 404 -18.62 -5.56 10.22
N TRP A 405 -19.85 -6.02 9.96
CA TRP A 405 -20.65 -5.47 8.88
C TRP A 405 -20.69 -3.93 9.01
N PRO A 406 -20.49 -3.15 7.93
CA PRO A 406 -20.39 -3.55 6.51
C PRO A 406 -18.96 -3.72 5.96
N LEU A 407 -17.91 -3.61 6.78
CA LEU A 407 -16.51 -3.63 6.33
C LEU A 407 -16.05 -5.00 5.82
N ASP A 408 -16.74 -6.08 6.19
CA ASP A 408 -16.55 -7.44 5.68
C ASP A 408 -16.92 -7.61 4.19
N LEU A 409 -17.64 -6.64 3.59
CA LEU A 409 -17.84 -6.57 2.15
C LEU A 409 -16.54 -6.27 1.41
N PHE A 410 -15.57 -5.65 2.06
CA PHE A 410 -14.31 -5.23 1.46
C PHE A 410 -13.12 -6.00 2.05
N LEU A 411 -13.03 -6.12 3.38
CA LEU A 411 -11.91 -6.77 4.07
C LEU A 411 -12.15 -8.27 4.22
N GLN A 412 -11.19 -9.07 3.77
CA GLN A 412 -11.19 -10.52 4.02
C GLN A 412 -10.40 -10.86 5.30
N PRO A 413 -10.76 -11.95 6.01
CA PRO A 413 -9.96 -12.42 7.14
C PRO A 413 -8.50 -12.73 6.76
N SER A 414 -8.26 -13.18 5.52
CA SER A 414 -6.91 -13.38 4.97
C SER A 414 -6.11 -12.08 4.92
N ASP A 415 -6.73 -10.97 4.53
CA ASP A 415 -6.07 -9.66 4.45
C ASP A 415 -5.58 -9.21 5.83
N LEU A 416 -6.41 -9.43 6.87
CA LEU A 416 -6.02 -9.08 8.24
C LEU A 416 -4.91 -9.95 8.81
N THR A 417 -4.78 -11.20 8.37
CA THR A 417 -3.64 -12.02 8.77
C THR A 417 -2.33 -11.44 8.24
N ILE A 418 -2.33 -10.92 7.02
CA ILE A 418 -1.17 -10.25 6.41
C ILE A 418 -0.84 -8.97 7.16
N TYR A 419 -1.83 -8.15 7.48
CA TYR A 419 -1.60 -6.95 8.29
C TYR A 419 -1.02 -7.28 9.67
N ALA A 420 -1.49 -8.35 10.32
CA ALA A 420 -0.95 -8.78 11.61
C ALA A 420 0.53 -9.20 11.50
N GLU A 421 0.90 -9.90 10.42
CA GLU A 421 2.30 -10.28 10.15
C GLU A 421 3.19 -9.06 9.85
N LEU A 422 2.71 -8.14 9.01
CA LEU A 422 3.39 -6.87 8.72
C LEU A 422 3.57 -6.04 10.00
N PHE A 423 2.54 -5.96 10.84
CA PHE A 423 2.64 -5.31 12.14
C PHE A 423 3.70 -5.96 13.01
N SER A 424 3.71 -7.29 13.16
CA SER A 424 4.73 -7.99 13.96
C SER A 424 6.16 -7.70 13.46
N PHE A 425 6.36 -7.64 12.15
CA PHE A 425 7.66 -7.32 11.56
C PHE A 425 8.08 -5.86 11.79
N ILE A 426 7.22 -4.89 11.41
CA ILE A 426 7.53 -3.45 11.50
C ILE A 426 7.68 -3.01 12.96
N SER A 427 6.82 -3.53 13.84
CA SER A 427 6.90 -3.23 15.28
C SER A 427 8.16 -3.80 15.92
N SER A 428 8.63 -4.98 15.50
CA SER A 428 9.92 -5.54 15.93
C SER A 428 11.10 -4.72 15.43
N LEU A 429 11.09 -4.33 14.15
CA LEU A 429 12.11 -3.46 13.56
C LEU A 429 12.22 -2.13 14.33
N ARG A 430 11.09 -1.48 14.60
CA ARG A 430 11.04 -0.21 15.32
C ARG A 430 11.38 -0.36 16.81
N HIS A 431 11.02 -1.48 17.43
CA HIS A 431 11.42 -1.81 18.79
C HIS A 431 12.94 -1.89 18.91
N VAL A 432 13.59 -2.75 18.11
CA VAL A 432 15.06 -2.93 18.12
C VAL A 432 15.78 -1.62 17.80
N HIS A 433 15.27 -0.86 16.83
CA HIS A 433 15.79 0.48 16.49
C HIS A 433 15.78 1.43 17.70
N THR A 434 14.64 1.52 18.41
CA THR A 434 14.49 2.38 19.60
C THR A 434 15.40 1.93 20.75
N ARG A 435 15.61 0.61 20.89
CA ARG A 435 16.49 0.01 21.92
C ARG A 435 17.97 0.33 21.66
N ILE A 436 18.42 0.27 20.41
CA ILE A 436 19.78 0.67 20.02
C ILE A 436 20.03 2.16 20.30
N HIS A 437 19.08 3.04 19.95
CA HIS A 437 19.20 4.47 20.23
C HIS A 437 19.21 4.78 21.74
N SER A 438 18.43 4.04 22.52
CA SER A 438 18.46 4.12 23.99
C SER A 438 19.80 3.67 24.56
N CYS A 439 20.39 2.61 24.01
CA CYS A 439 21.73 2.14 24.35
C CYS A 439 22.81 3.20 24.04
N TRP A 440 22.77 3.80 22.85
CA TRP A 440 23.64 4.90 22.46
C TRP A 440 23.56 6.08 23.45
N ALA A 441 22.34 6.48 23.82
CA ALA A 441 22.12 7.54 24.80
C ALA A 441 22.66 7.17 26.19
N SER A 442 22.46 5.93 26.64
CA SER A 442 22.99 5.42 27.90
C SER A 442 24.52 5.44 27.93
N MET A 443 25.18 4.89 26.90
CA MET A 443 26.64 4.90 26.75
C MET A 443 27.21 6.32 26.68
N SER A 444 26.51 7.24 25.99
CA SER A 444 26.89 8.65 25.93
C SER A 444 26.81 9.32 27.31
N ASN A 445 25.75 9.05 28.08
CA ASN A 445 25.59 9.55 29.44
C ASN A 445 26.67 8.98 30.37
N ALA A 446 26.96 7.68 30.27
CA ALA A 446 27.99 7.02 31.05
C ALA A 446 29.39 7.60 30.74
N GLN A 447 29.69 7.85 29.46
CA GLN A 447 30.94 8.48 29.04
C GLN A 447 31.06 9.91 29.56
N ARG A 448 29.99 10.73 29.47
CA ARG A 448 29.96 12.09 30.04
C ARG A 448 30.15 12.06 31.56
N ALA A 449 29.54 11.11 32.26
CA ALA A 449 29.72 10.93 33.69
C ALA A 449 31.16 10.55 34.07
N ARG A 450 31.81 9.66 33.29
CA ARG A 450 33.23 9.30 33.50
C ARG A 450 34.18 10.47 33.32
N ARG A 451 34.01 11.27 32.26
CA ARG A 451 34.88 12.43 31.97
C ARG A 451 34.89 13.47 33.10
N ARG A 452 33.85 13.54 33.94
CA ARG A 452 33.83 14.40 35.13
C ARG A 452 34.89 14.00 36.17
N TRP A 453 35.25 12.72 36.25
CA TRP A 453 36.16 12.17 37.26
C TRP A 453 37.54 11.80 36.71
N THR A 454 37.65 11.42 35.44
CA THR A 454 38.91 10.98 34.80
C THR A 454 39.50 11.97 33.80
N GLY A 455 38.81 13.09 33.56
CA GLY A 455 39.22 14.09 32.55
C GLY A 455 39.18 13.52 31.13
N LEU A 456 40.28 13.65 30.40
CA LEU A 456 40.48 13.08 29.05
C LEU A 456 40.95 11.62 29.07
N SER A 457 41.29 11.09 30.25
CA SER A 457 41.72 9.70 30.39
C SER A 457 40.53 8.76 30.61
N GLU A 458 40.63 7.50 30.18
CA GLU A 458 39.59 6.48 30.39
C GLU A 458 39.66 5.79 31.77
N GLY A 459 40.55 6.30 32.65
CA GLY A 459 40.82 5.79 34.01
C GLY A 459 41.53 4.43 34.07
N GLY A 460 42.15 4.12 35.21
CA GLY A 460 42.88 2.86 35.48
C GLY A 460 44.39 2.97 35.27
N THR A 461 45.19 2.52 36.25
CA THR A 461 46.66 2.66 36.26
C THR A 461 47.42 1.58 35.47
N ALA A 462 46.79 0.44 35.16
CA ALA A 462 47.44 -0.69 34.47
C ALA A 462 46.83 -1.10 33.11
N ASP A 463 45.56 -0.78 32.82
CA ASP A 463 44.82 -1.29 31.64
C ASP A 463 44.27 -0.18 30.71
N SER A 464 44.94 0.98 30.63
CA SER A 464 44.44 2.15 29.89
C SER A 464 44.16 1.85 28.41
N GLU A 465 45.02 1.07 27.76
CA GLU A 465 44.89 0.77 26.33
C GLU A 465 43.78 -0.24 26.03
N ALA A 466 43.63 -1.28 26.86
CA ALA A 466 42.55 -2.26 26.73
C ALA A 466 41.17 -1.61 26.92
N ARG A 467 41.07 -0.61 27.81
CA ARG A 467 39.82 0.15 28.05
C ARG A 467 39.45 1.04 26.86
N LYS A 468 40.42 1.72 26.24
CA LYS A 468 40.19 2.51 25.00
C LYS A 468 39.70 1.62 23.86
N GLU A 469 40.37 0.49 23.65
CA GLU A 469 40.02 -0.46 22.59
C GLU A 469 38.63 -1.08 22.80
N LEU A 470 38.29 -1.45 24.04
CA LEU A 470 36.95 -1.92 24.39
C LEU A 470 35.87 -0.87 24.09
N LEU A 471 36.10 0.38 24.49
CA LEU A 471 35.15 1.48 24.27
C LEU A 471 34.98 1.74 22.76
N ARG A 472 36.08 1.78 22.01
CA ARG A 472 36.10 1.94 20.55
C ARG A 472 35.30 0.83 19.85
N CYS A 473 35.54 -0.43 20.24
CA CYS A 473 34.82 -1.57 19.71
C CYS A 473 33.32 -1.48 20.03
N GLY A 474 32.96 -1.16 21.29
CA GLY A 474 31.56 -0.99 21.72
C GLY A 474 30.81 0.10 20.93
N TRP A 475 31.42 1.29 20.76
CA TRP A 475 30.84 2.35 19.93
C TRP A 475 30.77 1.96 18.46
N GLY A 476 31.76 1.22 17.95
CA GLY A 476 31.78 0.68 16.59
C GLY A 476 30.59 -0.25 16.32
N VAL A 477 30.30 -1.16 17.26
CA VAL A 477 29.18 -2.10 17.18
C VAL A 477 27.84 -1.37 17.19
N VAL A 478 27.59 -0.48 18.16
CA VAL A 478 26.32 0.28 18.22
C VAL A 478 26.12 1.14 16.97
N ARG A 479 27.19 1.76 16.45
CA ARG A 479 27.13 2.54 15.22
C ARG A 479 26.77 1.68 14.01
N LEU A 480 27.32 0.46 13.91
CA LEU A 480 27.04 -0.47 12.82
C LEU A 480 25.58 -0.95 12.88
N MET A 481 25.11 -1.35 14.06
CA MET A 481 23.71 -1.72 14.30
C MET A 481 22.76 -0.57 13.95
N GLY A 482 23.05 0.64 14.46
CA GLY A 482 22.25 1.83 14.22
C GLY A 482 22.15 2.17 12.74
N TRP A 483 23.29 2.20 12.04
CA TRP A 483 23.33 2.43 10.59
C TRP A 483 22.48 1.42 9.82
N PHE A 484 22.64 0.12 10.08
CA PHE A 484 21.87 -0.91 9.37
C PHE A 484 20.36 -0.74 9.62
N MET A 485 19.97 -0.53 10.89
CA MET A 485 18.56 -0.37 11.26
C MET A 485 17.96 0.92 10.70
N ASP A 486 18.72 2.02 10.64
CA ASP A 486 18.30 3.28 10.01
C ASP A 486 18.05 3.08 8.50
N VAL A 487 18.94 2.37 7.80
CA VAL A 487 18.79 2.07 6.37
C VAL A 487 17.59 1.15 6.12
N LEU A 488 17.44 0.08 6.90
CA LEU A 488 16.34 -0.87 6.76
C LEU A 488 14.99 -0.23 7.09
N LEU A 489 14.90 0.53 8.18
CA LEU A 489 13.68 1.25 8.56
C LEU A 489 13.31 2.32 7.52
N GLY A 490 14.30 3.09 7.03
CA GLY A 490 14.08 4.08 5.99
C GLY A 490 13.57 3.46 4.68
N TYR A 491 14.07 2.29 4.31
CA TYR A 491 13.58 1.52 3.17
C TYR A 491 12.13 1.05 3.37
N ILE A 492 11.85 0.33 4.46
CA ILE A 492 10.51 -0.24 4.70
C ILE A 492 9.45 0.84 4.83
N MET A 493 9.71 1.91 5.60
CA MET A 493 8.70 2.94 5.84
C MET A 493 8.49 3.86 4.63
N ASN A 494 9.56 4.32 3.97
CA ASN A 494 9.45 5.33 2.91
C ASN A 494 9.32 4.71 1.51
N ASP A 495 10.22 3.78 1.15
CA ASP A 495 10.25 3.24 -0.21
C ASP A 495 9.17 2.17 -0.43
N VAL A 496 8.76 1.45 0.63
CA VAL A 496 7.75 0.39 0.54
C VAL A 496 6.37 0.86 1.03
N VAL A 497 6.21 1.07 2.35
CA VAL A 497 4.90 1.32 2.96
C VAL A 497 4.25 2.59 2.41
N GLU A 498 4.96 3.72 2.46
CA GLU A 498 4.43 5.00 2.02
C GLU A 498 4.16 5.05 0.50
N THR A 499 5.05 4.48 -0.30
CA THR A 499 4.90 4.47 -1.77
C THR A 499 3.71 3.63 -2.21
N GLU A 500 3.57 2.40 -1.68
CA GLU A 500 2.44 1.54 -2.02
C GLU A 500 1.11 2.09 -1.46
N PHE A 501 1.12 2.72 -0.29
CA PHE A 501 -0.07 3.32 0.29
C PHE A 501 -0.58 4.50 -0.55
N ARG A 502 0.32 5.39 -1.01
CA ARG A 502 -0.04 6.47 -1.94
C ARG A 502 -0.59 5.92 -3.26
N ARG A 503 -0.02 4.82 -3.76
CA ARG A 503 -0.50 4.14 -4.98
C ARG A 503 -1.93 3.64 -4.80
N LEU A 504 -2.22 2.96 -3.69
CA LEU A 504 -3.58 2.50 -3.37
C LEU A 504 -4.54 3.68 -3.30
N LYS A 505 -4.20 4.76 -2.56
CA LYS A 505 -5.04 5.97 -2.48
C LYS A 505 -5.29 6.62 -3.85
N SER A 506 -4.28 6.69 -4.71
CA SER A 506 -4.42 7.21 -6.06
C SER A 506 -5.38 6.36 -6.91
N GLN A 507 -5.28 5.03 -6.82
CA GLN A 507 -6.17 4.11 -7.53
C GLN A 507 -7.61 4.20 -7.04
N LEU A 508 -7.83 4.35 -5.72
CA LEU A 508 -9.15 4.57 -5.13
C LEU A 508 -9.77 5.88 -5.62
N LYS A 509 -9.02 6.98 -5.63
CA LYS A 509 -9.50 8.30 -6.10
C LYS A 509 -9.81 8.32 -7.60
N THR A 510 -8.93 7.74 -8.42
CA THR A 510 -9.12 7.68 -9.88
C THR A 510 -10.36 6.87 -10.24
N SER A 511 -10.62 5.80 -9.48
CA SER A 511 -11.74 4.90 -9.74
C SER A 511 -13.07 5.42 -9.12
N GLY A 512 -13.01 6.25 -8.08
CA GLY A 512 -14.17 6.89 -7.45
C GLY A 512 -14.76 8.07 -8.23
N SER A 513 -13.99 8.70 -9.13
CA SER A 513 -14.42 9.84 -9.95
C SER A 513 -15.33 9.46 -11.14
N ALA A 514 -15.61 8.17 -11.36
CA ALA A 514 -16.38 7.67 -12.51
C ALA A 514 -17.92 7.69 -12.32
N PHE A 515 -18.44 8.25 -11.22
CA PHE A 515 -19.88 8.45 -11.02
C PHE A 515 -20.27 9.91 -11.31
N PRO A 516 -21.13 10.19 -12.31
CA PRO A 516 -21.55 11.56 -12.58
C PRO A 516 -22.40 12.06 -11.41
N ARG A 517 -21.95 13.14 -10.77
CA ARG A 517 -22.79 13.96 -9.89
C ARG A 517 -23.95 14.50 -10.74
N ARG A 518 -25.17 14.05 -10.43
CA ARG A 518 -26.40 14.74 -10.82
C ARG A 518 -26.37 16.11 -10.15
N ASP A 519 -25.97 17.13 -10.89
CA ASP A 519 -26.40 18.52 -10.74
C ASP A 519 -25.72 19.39 -11.80
N SER A 520 -26.43 19.66 -12.90
CA SER A 520 -26.39 20.94 -13.62
C SER A 520 -27.32 20.88 -14.84
N VAL A 521 -28.32 21.75 -14.78
CA VAL A 521 -29.21 22.11 -15.88
C VAL A 521 -28.37 22.74 -17.00
N SER A 522 -28.40 22.18 -18.21
CA SER A 522 -28.08 22.92 -19.43
C SER A 522 -28.85 22.38 -20.64
N THR A 523 -29.89 23.14 -20.94
CA THR A 523 -30.49 23.51 -22.23
C THR A 523 -30.14 22.68 -23.48
N ILE A 524 -31.17 21.97 -23.93
CA ILE A 524 -31.29 21.36 -25.26
C ILE A 524 -31.36 22.46 -26.33
N HIS A 525 -30.46 22.43 -27.31
CA HIS A 525 -30.75 22.99 -28.63
C HIS A 525 -30.49 21.98 -29.74
N SER A 526 -31.58 21.79 -30.48
CA SER A 526 -31.79 20.99 -31.68
C SER A 526 -30.91 21.40 -32.86
N LYS A 527 -30.50 20.43 -33.67
CA LYS A 527 -30.56 20.52 -35.14
C LYS A 527 -30.73 19.13 -35.77
N GLN A 528 -31.84 19.00 -36.50
CA GLN A 528 -32.22 17.84 -37.31
C GLN A 528 -31.63 17.92 -38.73
N ASN A 529 -31.50 16.73 -39.32
CA ASN A 529 -31.60 16.33 -40.74
C ASN A 529 -30.41 16.53 -41.69
N SER A 530 -29.85 15.41 -42.19
CA SER A 530 -30.35 14.78 -43.42
C SER A 530 -29.74 13.38 -43.74
N LEU A 531 -30.66 12.42 -43.89
CA LEU A 531 -30.75 11.21 -44.73
C LEU A 531 -29.55 10.71 -45.57
N ALA A 532 -29.18 9.42 -45.39
CA ALA A 532 -29.08 8.40 -46.44
C ALA A 532 -28.98 6.98 -45.84
N GLN A 533 -29.65 6.01 -46.48
CA GLN A 533 -29.90 4.65 -46.03
C GLN A 533 -28.74 3.67 -46.21
N SER A 534 -28.60 2.78 -45.21
CA SER A 534 -28.34 1.33 -45.29
C SER A 534 -27.10 0.82 -46.03
N TRP A 535 -26.15 0.26 -45.28
CA TRP A 535 -25.79 -1.17 -45.33
C TRP A 535 -25.12 -1.58 -44.02
N SER A 536 -25.77 -2.47 -43.29
CA SER A 536 -25.38 -3.00 -42.00
C SER A 536 -24.28 -4.06 -42.12
N LYS A 537 -23.09 -3.73 -41.61
CA LYS A 537 -22.09 -4.66 -41.09
C LYS A 537 -21.46 -4.02 -39.86
N GLU A 538 -22.16 -4.04 -38.73
CA GLU A 538 -21.55 -3.75 -37.44
C GLU A 538 -20.98 -5.04 -36.86
N SER A 539 -19.67 -5.19 -37.02
CA SER A 539 -18.85 -5.89 -36.06
C SER A 539 -19.07 -5.25 -34.70
N VAL A 540 -19.68 -5.99 -33.77
CA VAL A 540 -19.75 -5.63 -32.36
C VAL A 540 -18.33 -5.69 -31.79
N GLY A 541 -17.59 -4.57 -31.93
CA GLY A 541 -16.44 -4.28 -31.08
C GLY A 541 -16.94 -3.98 -29.66
N PRO A 542 -16.18 -4.34 -28.61
CA PRO A 542 -16.63 -4.19 -27.24
C PRO A 542 -16.74 -2.70 -26.91
N SER A 543 -17.98 -2.22 -26.80
CA SER A 543 -18.28 -0.88 -26.31
C SER A 543 -17.70 -0.71 -24.91
N ASN A 544 -16.93 0.37 -24.72
CA ASN A 544 -16.40 0.90 -23.47
C ASN A 544 -17.25 0.55 -22.22
N LEU A 545 -16.89 -0.54 -21.52
CA LEU A 545 -17.20 -0.69 -20.10
C LEU A 545 -16.30 0.27 -19.33
N SER A 546 -16.78 1.49 -19.11
CA SER A 546 -16.27 2.37 -18.05
C SER A 546 -16.14 1.55 -16.77
N HIS A 547 -14.91 1.43 -16.25
CA HIS A 547 -14.56 0.72 -15.02
C HIS A 547 -15.35 1.29 -13.83
N ARG A 548 -16.53 0.71 -13.57
CA ARG A 548 -17.31 0.98 -12.36
C ARG A 548 -16.69 0.17 -11.23
N LEU A 549 -16.38 0.81 -10.10
CA LEU A 549 -15.86 0.12 -8.92
C LEU A 549 -16.91 -0.82 -8.36
N ASP A 550 -16.70 -2.13 -8.55
CA ASP A 550 -17.38 -3.18 -7.81
C ASP A 550 -16.56 -3.57 -6.57
N PHE A 551 -17.21 -4.10 -5.52
CA PHE A 551 -16.50 -4.58 -4.32
C PHE A 551 -15.48 -5.68 -4.64
N THR A 552 -15.70 -6.43 -5.73
CA THR A 552 -14.70 -7.37 -6.25
C THR A 552 -13.43 -6.68 -6.73
N THR A 553 -13.59 -5.56 -7.43
CA THR A 553 -12.48 -4.74 -7.93
C THR A 553 -11.75 -4.11 -6.76
N LEU A 554 -12.49 -3.58 -5.77
CA LEU A 554 -11.89 -3.03 -4.54
C LEU A 554 -11.09 -4.07 -3.77
N ARG A 555 -11.65 -5.27 -3.58
CA ARG A 555 -10.94 -6.41 -2.96
C ARG A 555 -9.67 -6.75 -3.72
N ASN A 556 -9.75 -6.88 -5.04
CA ASN A 556 -8.58 -7.21 -5.86
C ASN A 556 -7.49 -6.12 -5.78
N LEU A 557 -7.87 -4.84 -5.74
CA LEU A 557 -6.93 -3.73 -5.56
C LEU A 557 -6.23 -3.81 -4.20
N HIS A 558 -6.98 -4.06 -3.13
CA HIS A 558 -6.43 -4.17 -1.78
C HIS A 558 -5.58 -5.43 -1.56
N SER A 559 -6.01 -6.59 -2.09
CA SER A 559 -5.20 -7.80 -2.06
C SER A 559 -3.89 -7.62 -2.84
N ALA A 560 -3.93 -6.94 -4.00
CA ALA A 560 -2.72 -6.62 -4.75
C ALA A 560 -1.79 -5.66 -3.97
N TYR A 561 -2.34 -4.65 -3.30
CA TYR A 561 -1.58 -3.77 -2.41
C TYR A 561 -0.87 -4.55 -1.29
N LEU A 562 -1.58 -5.48 -0.64
CA LEU A 562 -0.99 -6.33 0.41
C LEU A 562 0.07 -7.30 -0.12
N GLU A 563 -0.13 -7.86 -1.31
CA GLU A 563 0.84 -8.72 -2.00
C GLU A 563 2.15 -7.97 -2.27
N HIS A 564 2.06 -6.72 -2.74
CA HIS A 564 3.26 -5.91 -2.96
C HIS A 564 3.94 -5.52 -1.64
N LEU A 565 3.17 -5.15 -0.60
CA LEU A 565 3.72 -4.82 0.70
C LEU A 565 4.52 -5.98 1.30
N ILE A 566 3.97 -7.20 1.30
CA ILE A 566 4.64 -8.36 1.89
C ILE A 566 5.90 -8.76 1.10
N HIS A 567 5.84 -8.67 -0.23
CA HIS A 567 6.97 -8.97 -1.12
C HIS A 567 8.11 -7.94 -0.97
N ALA A 568 7.78 -6.65 -1.04
CA ALA A 568 8.76 -5.58 -0.90
C ALA A 568 9.32 -5.46 0.53
N SER A 569 8.59 -5.95 1.55
CA SER A 569 9.07 -6.03 2.94
C SER A 569 10.04 -7.19 3.23
N LEU A 570 10.48 -7.94 2.21
CA LEU A 570 11.43 -9.06 2.31
C LEU A 570 10.91 -10.28 3.10
N LEU A 571 9.61 -10.32 3.42
CA LEU A 571 8.99 -11.40 4.20
C LEU A 571 8.67 -12.64 3.36
N THR A 572 8.57 -12.48 2.03
CA THR A 572 8.31 -13.60 1.12
C THR A 572 9.51 -14.55 0.96
N HIS A 573 10.73 -14.08 1.26
CA HIS A 573 11.97 -14.85 1.15
C HIS A 573 12.41 -15.38 2.53
N PRO A 574 12.22 -16.68 2.83
CA PRO A 574 12.46 -17.21 4.17
C PRO A 574 13.90 -17.09 4.66
N SER A 575 14.88 -17.18 3.75
CA SER A 575 16.31 -17.02 4.08
C SER A 575 16.63 -15.60 4.54
N LEU A 576 16.16 -14.59 3.81
CA LEU A 576 16.35 -13.18 4.16
C LEU A 576 15.64 -12.84 5.46
N SER A 577 14.39 -13.30 5.63
CA SER A 577 13.63 -13.09 6.87
C SER A 577 14.33 -13.72 8.08
N ALA A 578 14.88 -14.93 7.94
CA ALA A 578 15.64 -15.59 8.99
C ALA A 578 16.91 -14.80 9.36
N THR A 579 17.66 -14.31 8.37
CA THR A 579 18.86 -13.49 8.62
C THR A 579 18.50 -12.15 9.31
N ILE A 580 17.43 -11.47 8.89
CA ILE A 580 16.94 -10.25 9.57
C ILE A 580 16.59 -10.56 11.03
N ARG A 581 15.90 -11.67 11.30
CA ARG A 581 15.57 -12.08 12.66
C ARG A 581 16.83 -12.30 13.49
N SER A 582 17.83 -13.02 12.97
CA SER A 582 19.11 -13.22 13.67
C SER A 582 19.84 -11.90 13.95
N ILE A 583 19.74 -10.92 13.06
CA ILE A 583 20.28 -9.57 13.30
C ILE A 583 19.54 -8.88 14.46
N PHE A 584 18.21 -8.94 14.48
CA PHE A 584 17.40 -8.37 15.57
C PHE A 584 17.74 -9.00 16.92
N GLU A 585 17.87 -10.33 16.97
CA GLU A 585 18.28 -11.06 18.17
C GLU A 585 19.69 -10.67 18.63
N ALA A 586 20.66 -10.55 17.72
CA ALA A 586 22.02 -10.11 18.04
C ALA A 586 22.07 -8.67 18.59
N CYS A 587 21.27 -7.77 18.01
CA CYS A 587 21.10 -6.39 18.49
C CYS A 587 20.51 -6.36 19.91
N GLU A 588 19.42 -7.09 20.15
CA GLU A 588 18.77 -7.17 21.47
C GLU A 588 19.69 -7.80 22.53
N GLN A 589 20.44 -8.85 22.17
CA GLN A 589 21.41 -9.49 23.06
C GLN A 589 22.51 -8.50 23.47
N PHE A 590 23.04 -7.72 22.54
CA PHE A 590 24.05 -6.72 22.85
C PHE A 590 23.51 -5.59 23.73
N VAL A 591 22.36 -5.01 23.36
CA VAL A 591 21.73 -3.93 24.14
C VAL A 591 21.41 -4.42 25.55
N GLY A 592 20.84 -5.62 25.69
CA GLY A 592 20.56 -6.24 26.99
C GLY A 592 21.82 -6.50 27.83
N GLN A 593 22.94 -6.89 27.20
CA GLN A 593 24.23 -7.03 27.89
C GLN A 593 24.76 -5.68 28.39
N VAL A 594 24.70 -4.63 27.57
CA VAL A 594 25.14 -3.28 27.96
C VAL A 594 24.27 -2.71 29.08
N GLU A 595 22.95 -2.88 29.01
CA GLU A 595 22.03 -2.47 30.08
C GLU A 595 22.31 -3.20 31.40
N ARG A 596 22.54 -4.52 31.35
CA ARG A 596 22.90 -5.31 32.52
C ARG A 596 24.23 -4.87 33.12
N TRP A 597 25.19 -4.47 32.29
CA TRP A 597 26.47 -3.96 32.74
C TRP A 597 26.43 -2.50 33.21
N GLY A 598 25.37 -1.76 32.88
CA GLY A 598 25.23 -0.31 33.08
C GLY A 598 26.02 0.52 32.07
N ASP A 599 27.23 0.07 31.71
CA ASP A 599 28.06 0.58 30.63
C ASP A 599 29.02 -0.51 30.14
N VAL A 600 29.58 -0.35 28.93
CA VAL A 600 30.58 -1.26 28.37
C VAL A 600 31.83 -1.32 29.28
N LEU A 601 32.25 -0.20 29.87
CA LEU A 601 33.35 -0.18 30.83
C LEU A 601 32.87 -0.49 32.27
N PRO A 602 33.64 -1.27 33.05
CA PRO A 602 33.38 -1.44 34.47
C PRO A 602 33.48 -0.11 35.23
N GLY A 603 32.60 0.09 36.22
CA GLY A 603 32.64 1.25 37.11
C GLY A 603 33.96 1.34 37.88
N LEU A 604 34.53 2.54 37.99
CA LEU A 604 35.82 2.78 38.66
C LEU A 604 35.76 2.66 40.20
N LEU A 605 34.54 2.66 40.77
CA LEU A 605 34.27 2.68 42.22
C LEU A 605 33.33 1.54 42.65
N VAL A 606 33.50 0.33 42.10
CA VAL A 606 32.81 -0.85 42.64
C VAL A 606 33.57 -1.32 43.89
N GLU A 607 32.83 -1.54 45.00
CA GLU A 607 33.31 -2.14 46.26
C GLU A 607 34.24 -3.32 45.97
N GLY A 608 35.55 -3.12 46.18
CA GLY A 608 36.58 -4.14 45.90
C GLY A 608 37.84 -3.58 45.25
N SER A 609 37.80 -2.37 44.67
CA SER A 609 38.98 -1.75 44.01
C SER A 609 40.01 -1.14 44.98
N ILE A 610 39.77 -1.20 46.29
CA ILE A 610 40.63 -0.62 47.34
C ILE A 610 41.41 -1.71 48.11
N SER A 611 41.13 -3.00 47.91
CA SER A 611 41.95 -4.06 48.51
C SER A 611 43.25 -4.23 47.71
N SER A 612 44.35 -4.41 48.42
CA SER A 612 45.75 -4.52 47.96
C SER A 612 46.06 -5.79 47.12
N GLY A 613 45.14 -6.13 46.21
CA GLY A 613 45.22 -7.18 45.18
C GLY A 613 44.15 -7.05 44.08
N GLY A 614 43.34 -5.96 44.05
CA GLY A 614 42.17 -5.80 43.17
C GLY A 614 42.43 -5.34 41.72
N GLY A 615 43.67 -4.99 41.37
CA GLY A 615 44.02 -4.56 40.01
C GLY A 615 43.77 -5.63 38.94
N ASP A 616 43.94 -6.91 39.30
CA ASP A 616 43.79 -8.02 38.37
C ASP A 616 42.32 -8.45 38.16
N THR A 617 41.40 -8.02 39.03
CA THR A 617 39.96 -8.32 38.93
C THR A 617 39.26 -7.40 37.94
N VAL A 618 39.58 -6.10 37.97
CA VAL A 618 39.05 -5.11 37.02
C VAL A 618 39.61 -5.37 35.61
N GLY A 619 40.91 -5.67 35.50
CA GLY A 619 41.53 -6.06 34.23
C GLY A 619 40.94 -7.33 33.63
N ARG A 620 40.66 -8.35 34.46
CA ARG A 620 39.91 -9.55 34.02
C ARG A 620 38.52 -9.23 33.51
N LEU A 621 37.77 -8.35 34.20
CA LEU A 621 36.42 -7.96 33.77
C LEU A 621 36.44 -7.15 32.45
N VAL A 622 37.44 -6.28 32.26
CA VAL A 622 37.65 -5.56 30.98
C VAL A 622 37.95 -6.54 29.85
N ARG A 623 38.85 -7.51 30.07
CA ARG A 623 39.17 -8.56 29.09
C ARG A 623 37.97 -9.45 28.76
N GLU A 624 37.18 -9.83 29.76
CA GLU A 624 35.95 -10.62 29.57
C GLU A 624 34.92 -9.87 28.72
N ARG A 625 34.64 -8.61 29.06
CA ARG A 625 33.72 -7.76 28.28
C ARG A 625 34.25 -7.51 26.87
N GLN A 626 35.56 -7.32 26.71
CA GLN A 626 36.18 -7.17 25.40
C GLN A 626 36.04 -8.42 24.52
N GLY A 627 36.17 -9.62 25.09
CA GLY A 627 35.89 -10.87 24.39
C GLY A 627 34.45 -10.91 23.87
N LYS A 628 33.47 -10.64 24.73
CA LYS A 628 32.04 -10.64 24.40
C LYS A 628 31.67 -9.59 23.34
N VAL A 629 32.17 -8.36 23.47
CA VAL A 629 31.89 -7.29 22.50
C VAL A 629 32.50 -7.62 21.13
N ARG A 630 33.70 -8.21 21.07
CA ARG A 630 34.32 -8.65 19.81
C ARG A 630 33.61 -9.83 19.16
N GLU A 631 33.08 -10.75 19.97
CA GLU A 631 32.25 -11.85 19.48
C GLU A 631 30.98 -11.33 18.80
N VAL A 632 30.29 -10.39 19.45
CA VAL A 632 29.11 -9.73 18.88
C VAL A 632 29.45 -8.95 17.60
N ASP A 633 30.56 -8.19 17.58
CA ASP A 633 31.02 -7.45 16.40
C ASP A 633 31.23 -8.39 15.20
N ARG A 634 31.89 -9.54 15.41
CA ARG A 634 32.12 -10.54 14.36
C ARG A 634 30.82 -11.16 13.88
N ASN A 635 29.94 -11.54 14.81
CA ASN A 635 28.66 -12.14 14.48
C ASN A 635 27.80 -11.20 13.62
N ILE A 636 27.68 -9.94 14.01
CA ILE A 636 26.87 -8.96 13.28
C ILE A 636 27.45 -8.67 11.90
N LYS A 637 28.77 -8.50 11.77
CA LYS A 637 29.40 -8.34 10.46
C LYS A 637 29.11 -9.53 9.53
N GLY A 638 29.26 -10.76 10.03
CA GLY A 638 28.96 -11.96 9.25
C GLY A 638 27.48 -12.07 8.85
N LEU A 639 26.56 -11.70 9.75
CA LEU A 639 25.12 -11.66 9.43
C LEU A 639 24.80 -10.60 8.38
N LEU A 640 25.42 -9.42 8.45
CA LEU A 640 25.24 -8.34 7.46
C LEU A 640 25.81 -8.71 6.09
N GLU A 641 26.95 -9.38 6.05
CA GLU A 641 27.53 -9.94 4.81
C GLU A 641 26.59 -10.98 4.19
N THR A 642 26.10 -11.92 5.02
CA THR A 642 25.14 -12.94 4.57
C THR A 642 23.86 -12.30 4.03
N PHE A 643 23.34 -11.28 4.70
CA PHE A 643 22.18 -10.52 4.24
C PHE A 643 22.42 -9.85 2.90
N HIS A 644 23.57 -9.20 2.72
CA HIS A 644 23.95 -8.54 1.47
C HIS A 644 24.13 -9.55 0.32
N GLU A 645 24.79 -10.69 0.55
CA GLU A 645 24.96 -11.75 -0.45
C GLU A 645 23.60 -12.30 -0.90
N GLN A 646 22.71 -12.60 0.05
CA GLN A 646 21.35 -13.07 -0.25
C GLN A 646 20.54 -12.03 -1.04
N LEU A 647 20.62 -10.75 -0.68
CA LEU A 647 19.93 -9.66 -1.39
C LEU A 647 20.47 -9.49 -2.82
N SER A 648 21.79 -9.59 -3.01
CA SER A 648 22.42 -9.52 -4.33
C SER A 648 22.04 -10.71 -5.22
N SER A 649 21.91 -11.91 -4.65
CA SER A 649 21.50 -13.10 -5.38
C SER A 649 20.05 -13.01 -5.85
N THR A 650 19.19 -12.39 -5.04
CA THR A 650 17.76 -12.17 -5.35
C THR A 650 17.59 -11.17 -6.50
N THR A 651 18.45 -10.15 -6.59
CA THR A 651 18.43 -9.16 -7.68
C THR A 651 19.11 -9.65 -8.97
N SER A 652 19.99 -10.66 -8.88
CA SER A 652 20.74 -11.19 -10.04
C SER A 652 20.00 -12.28 -10.82
N GLN A 653 19.03 -12.97 -10.21
CA GLN A 653 18.25 -13.99 -10.92
C GLN A 653 17.29 -13.34 -11.93
N SER A 654 17.54 -13.60 -13.22
CA SER A 654 16.60 -13.30 -14.30
C SER A 654 15.42 -14.26 -14.21
N PHE A 655 14.20 -13.77 -13.99
CA PHE A 655 12.99 -14.59 -14.16
C PHE A 655 12.78 -14.90 -15.65
N ASN A 656 13.37 -16.00 -16.13
CA ASN A 656 13.09 -16.51 -17.47
C ASN A 656 11.63 -17.01 -17.53
N VAL A 657 10.83 -16.34 -18.36
CA VAL A 657 9.36 -16.44 -18.44
C VAL A 657 8.83 -17.81 -18.93
N THR A 658 9.69 -18.75 -19.32
CA THR A 658 9.22 -20.03 -19.91
C THR A 658 9.29 -21.26 -19.01
N ASP A 659 9.88 -21.18 -17.81
CA ASP A 659 10.16 -22.39 -17.01
C ASP A 659 9.58 -22.39 -15.57
N ALA A 660 8.74 -21.39 -15.25
CA ALA A 660 8.08 -21.29 -13.95
C ALA A 660 7.16 -22.48 -13.61
N SER A 661 6.81 -23.33 -14.59
CA SER A 661 5.99 -24.54 -14.36
C SER A 661 6.80 -25.80 -14.04
N LYS A 662 8.12 -25.84 -14.32
CA LYS A 662 8.95 -27.04 -14.07
C LYS A 662 9.83 -26.92 -12.83
N THR A 663 10.31 -25.72 -12.48
CA THR A 663 11.12 -25.53 -11.26
C THR A 663 10.29 -25.53 -9.98
N MET A 664 8.96 -25.35 -10.07
CA MET A 664 8.02 -25.42 -8.93
C MET A 664 7.82 -26.84 -8.37
N LEU A 665 8.18 -27.89 -9.11
CA LEU A 665 7.96 -29.29 -8.68
C LEU A 665 9.19 -29.95 -8.03
N MET A 666 10.41 -29.43 -8.23
CA MET A 666 11.62 -30.12 -7.74
C MET A 666 12.12 -29.69 -6.35
N ASN A 667 11.66 -28.56 -5.81
CA ASN A 667 11.93 -28.17 -4.41
C ASN A 667 10.75 -28.45 -3.47
N ALA A 668 9.74 -29.19 -3.93
CA ALA A 668 8.49 -29.43 -3.20
C ALA A 668 8.54 -30.55 -2.15
N THR A 669 9.70 -31.15 -1.85
CA THR A 669 9.77 -32.32 -0.97
C THR A 669 10.40 -32.11 0.41
N VAL A 670 10.87 -30.92 0.78
CA VAL A 670 11.24 -30.65 2.18
C VAL A 670 10.94 -29.19 2.54
N VAL A 671 10.21 -29.00 3.66
CA VAL A 671 9.93 -27.74 4.39
C VAL A 671 8.60 -27.00 4.09
N GLY A 672 7.59 -27.24 4.96
CA GLY A 672 6.80 -26.17 5.63
C GLY A 672 5.43 -25.72 5.07
N ASN A 673 4.34 -26.21 5.66
CA ASN A 673 2.92 -25.89 5.35
C ASN A 673 2.44 -24.43 5.63
N PHE A 674 3.23 -23.57 6.28
CA PHE A 674 2.77 -22.21 6.68
C PHE A 674 2.83 -21.19 5.53
N SER A 675 3.94 -21.20 4.79
CA SER A 675 4.11 -20.39 3.58
C SER A 675 3.32 -20.92 2.38
N ASN A 676 2.77 -22.13 2.47
CA ASN A 676 1.85 -22.69 1.48
C ASN A 676 0.42 -22.14 1.64
N SER A 677 -0.05 -21.80 2.85
CA SER A 677 -1.42 -21.28 3.04
C SER A 677 -1.62 -19.89 2.40
N ILE A 678 -0.62 -19.02 2.55
CA ILE A 678 -0.61 -17.68 1.92
C ILE A 678 -0.36 -17.81 0.41
N ARG A 679 0.54 -18.70 -0.02
CA ARG A 679 0.82 -18.93 -1.46
C ARG A 679 -0.33 -19.60 -2.22
N TYR A 680 -1.06 -20.54 -1.61
CA TYR A 680 -2.21 -21.20 -2.25
C TYR A 680 -3.45 -20.31 -2.33
N SER A 681 -3.70 -19.44 -1.34
CA SER A 681 -4.86 -18.53 -1.38
C SER A 681 -4.71 -17.40 -2.42
N MET A 682 -3.47 -17.02 -2.77
CA MET A 682 -3.17 -15.89 -3.67
C MET A 682 -2.84 -16.28 -5.13
N SER A 683 -2.56 -17.56 -5.43
CA SER A 683 -2.05 -17.98 -6.76
C SER A 683 -3.09 -18.01 -7.90
N MET A 684 -4.37 -17.75 -7.62
CA MET A 684 -5.47 -17.96 -8.60
C MET A 684 -6.06 -16.70 -9.24
N ARG A 685 -5.39 -15.53 -9.24
CA ARG A 685 -5.92 -14.34 -9.94
C ARG A 685 -4.85 -13.47 -10.64
N ALA A 686 -5.15 -13.13 -11.89
CA ALA A 686 -4.52 -12.14 -12.79
C ALA A 686 -3.09 -12.42 -13.31
N LYS A 687 -3.00 -13.09 -14.48
CA LYS A 687 -1.75 -13.36 -15.21
C LYS A 687 -1.17 -12.18 -16.02
N GLY A 688 -1.93 -11.11 -16.26
CA GLY A 688 -1.53 -10.04 -17.21
C GLY A 688 -0.71 -8.89 -16.63
N ALA A 689 -0.79 -8.63 -15.33
CA ALA A 689 -0.24 -7.42 -14.72
C ALA A 689 1.04 -7.65 -13.89
N ARG A 690 1.58 -8.87 -13.87
CA ARG A 690 2.79 -9.22 -13.09
C ARG A 690 4.08 -8.59 -13.64
N ILE A 691 4.20 -8.45 -14.96
CA ILE A 691 5.48 -8.12 -15.61
C ILE A 691 5.95 -6.68 -15.33
N GLU A 692 5.04 -5.71 -15.34
CA GLU A 692 5.37 -4.30 -15.06
C GLU A 692 5.64 -4.07 -13.56
N ARG A 693 4.98 -4.87 -12.70
CA ARG A 693 5.01 -4.77 -11.24
C ARG A 693 6.27 -5.38 -10.62
N ASP A 694 6.77 -6.49 -11.19
CA ASP A 694 8.04 -7.09 -10.77
C ASP A 694 9.24 -6.16 -11.01
N GLY A 695 9.14 -5.28 -12.03
CA GLY A 695 10.15 -4.26 -12.32
C GLY A 695 10.26 -3.17 -11.24
N GLU A 696 9.16 -2.79 -10.60
CA GLU A 696 9.15 -1.79 -9.52
C GLU A 696 9.72 -2.35 -8.22
N THR A 697 9.34 -3.58 -7.84
CA THR A 697 9.92 -4.21 -6.65
C THR A 697 11.42 -4.42 -6.81
N ARG A 698 11.88 -4.81 -8.01
CA ARG A 698 13.30 -4.90 -8.33
C ARG A 698 14.02 -3.56 -8.13
N ARG A 699 13.45 -2.44 -8.59
CA ARG A 699 14.03 -1.10 -8.38
C ARG A 699 14.13 -0.74 -6.89
N HIS A 700 13.14 -1.12 -6.08
CA HIS A 700 13.18 -0.91 -4.62
C HIS A 700 14.32 -1.70 -3.97
N LEU A 701 14.50 -2.97 -4.35
CA LEU A 701 15.61 -3.80 -3.86
C LEU A 701 16.98 -3.29 -4.32
N GLU A 702 17.10 -2.82 -5.56
CA GLU A 702 18.34 -2.21 -6.08
C GLU A 702 18.69 -0.93 -5.32
N ARG A 703 17.70 -0.08 -4.98
CA ARG A 703 17.91 1.10 -4.12
C ARG A 703 18.39 0.73 -2.72
N LEU A 704 17.82 -0.32 -2.11
CA LEU A 704 18.27 -0.83 -0.81
C LEU A 704 19.72 -1.31 -0.88
N LEU A 705 20.07 -2.07 -1.92
CA LEU A 705 21.43 -2.58 -2.13
C LEU A 705 22.44 -1.42 -2.30
N LEU A 706 22.09 -0.38 -3.06
CA LEU A 706 22.90 0.83 -3.21
C LEU A 706 23.09 1.59 -1.89
N ARG A 707 22.05 1.67 -1.04
CA ARG A 707 22.15 2.31 0.29
C ARG A 707 23.04 1.52 1.25
N LEU A 708 22.98 0.19 1.18
CA LEU A 708 23.81 -0.69 2.01
C LEU A 708 25.29 -0.66 1.59
N ASP A 709 25.57 -0.52 0.29
CA ASP A 709 26.94 -0.48 -0.24
C ASP A 709 27.51 0.94 -0.46
N PHE A 710 26.82 1.98 0.04
CA PHE A 710 27.28 3.37 -0.10
C PHE A 710 28.72 3.61 0.42
N ASN A 711 29.16 2.84 1.41
CA ASN A 711 30.52 2.91 1.97
C ASN A 711 31.52 1.92 1.34
N ARG A 712 31.13 1.16 0.30
CA ARG A 712 31.90 0.04 -0.28
C ARG A 712 32.37 -0.99 0.77
N MET A 713 31.60 -1.14 1.84
CA MET A 713 31.90 -2.08 2.93
C MET A 713 31.86 -3.52 2.42
N PHE A 714 30.92 -3.83 1.52
CA PHE A 714 30.67 -5.19 1.04
C PHE A 714 31.26 -5.45 -0.36
N SER A 715 31.40 -4.43 -1.21
CA SER A 715 31.93 -4.58 -2.59
C SER A 715 33.46 -4.55 -2.75
N ARG A 716 34.24 -4.53 -1.66
CA ARG A 716 35.71 -4.60 -1.76
C ARG A 716 36.18 -6.05 -2.02
N PRO A 717 36.89 -6.33 -3.12
CA PRO A 717 37.56 -7.61 -3.30
C PRO A 717 38.75 -7.67 -2.33
N GLY A 718 38.61 -8.40 -1.23
CA GLY A 718 39.69 -8.59 -0.25
C GLY A 718 39.26 -8.84 1.20
N TYR A 719 37.97 -8.69 1.55
CA TYR A 719 37.51 -9.04 2.90
C TYR A 719 37.52 -10.56 3.15
N ARG A 720 37.61 -11.37 2.08
CA ARG A 720 37.60 -12.84 2.13
C ARG A 720 38.91 -13.50 2.59
N GLU A 721 40.00 -12.76 2.79
CA GLU A 721 41.33 -13.37 3.07
C GLU A 721 41.98 -13.02 4.43
N SER A 722 41.37 -12.21 5.29
CA SER A 722 41.96 -11.92 6.61
C SER A 722 41.31 -12.72 7.75
N ILE A 723 41.37 -14.04 7.66
CA ILE A 723 41.14 -14.95 8.81
C ILE A 723 42.44 -15.69 9.06
N LEU A 724 43.47 -15.01 9.58
CA LEU A 724 44.59 -15.58 10.34
C LEU A 724 45.32 -14.43 11.08
N PRO A 725 45.82 -14.65 12.31
CA PRO A 725 46.38 -13.58 13.12
C PRO A 725 47.86 -13.37 12.79
N THR A 726 48.23 -12.21 12.27
CA THR A 726 49.64 -11.80 12.29
C THR A 726 49.77 -10.29 12.45
N GLU A 727 50.49 -9.98 13.52
CA GLU A 727 51.12 -8.75 13.99
C GLU A 727 51.09 -7.49 13.12
N SER A 728 50.67 -6.41 13.78
CA SER A 728 51.46 -5.18 13.92
C SER A 728 52.01 -4.55 12.64
N LEU A 729 51.18 -3.75 11.94
CA LEU A 729 51.59 -2.47 11.34
C LEU A 729 50.41 -1.84 10.56
N ALA A 730 49.58 -1.06 11.26
CA ALA A 730 48.86 0.12 10.74
C ALA A 730 48.06 0.87 11.84
N ILE A 731 48.34 0.64 13.13
CA ILE A 731 47.72 1.34 14.26
C ILE A 731 48.61 2.54 14.63
N LEU A 732 48.69 3.53 13.75
CA LEU A 732 49.21 4.87 14.05
C LEU A 732 48.51 5.88 13.11
N LYS A 733 47.22 6.13 13.36
CA LYS A 733 46.53 7.41 13.08
C LYS A 733 45.13 7.38 13.68
N GLU A 734 45.10 7.52 14.99
CA GLU A 734 43.90 7.77 15.78
C GLU A 734 44.14 9.03 16.61
N GLY A 735 43.18 9.96 16.60
CA GLY A 735 43.04 10.93 17.69
C GLY A 735 43.09 12.41 17.30
N GLY A 736 41.94 12.96 16.90
CA GLY A 736 41.63 14.37 17.12
C GLY A 736 41.45 15.22 15.85
N LEU A 737 40.22 15.68 15.66
CA LEU A 737 39.82 16.96 15.06
C LEU A 737 40.79 17.56 14.01
N THR A 738 40.48 17.38 12.73
CA THR A 738 40.63 18.45 11.73
C THR A 738 39.76 18.11 10.51
N ALA A 739 38.86 19.03 10.19
CA ALA A 739 38.27 19.12 8.87
C ALA A 739 39.37 19.45 7.86
N ARG A 740 39.54 18.61 6.83
CA ARG A 740 39.83 18.97 5.42
C ARG A 740 40.32 17.74 4.62
N HIS A 741 39.88 17.70 3.37
CA HIS A 741 40.35 16.88 2.24
C HIS A 741 39.88 15.41 2.14
N LEU A 742 38.70 15.23 1.55
CA LEU A 742 38.47 14.20 0.54
C LEU A 742 38.49 14.85 -0.84
N SER A 743 39.69 14.88 -1.45
CA SER A 743 39.85 14.81 -2.90
C SER A 743 40.09 13.33 -3.21
N SER A 744 39.06 12.60 -3.62
CA SER A 744 39.22 11.30 -4.26
C SER A 744 38.70 11.39 -5.69
N ARG A 745 39.64 11.46 -6.64
CA ARG A 745 39.41 11.21 -8.05
C ARG A 745 38.69 9.86 -8.23
N SER A 746 37.43 9.88 -8.64
CA SER A 746 36.80 8.79 -9.37
C SER A 746 36.73 9.16 -10.85
N THR A 747 37.59 8.52 -11.64
CA THR A 747 37.50 8.51 -13.09
C THR A 747 36.38 7.55 -13.50
N HIS A 748 35.22 8.09 -13.86
CA HIS A 748 34.33 7.50 -14.87
C HIS A 748 33.52 8.60 -15.55
N SER A 749 33.59 8.59 -16.89
CA SER A 749 32.72 9.24 -17.86
C SER A 749 32.63 10.78 -17.82
N SER A 750 33.53 11.42 -18.56
CA SER A 750 33.37 12.79 -19.04
C SER A 750 32.16 12.90 -19.97
N ALA A 751 31.01 13.28 -19.42
CA ALA A 751 29.93 13.91 -20.16
C ALA A 751 29.84 15.37 -19.68
N PHE A 752 30.39 16.27 -20.51
CA PHE A 752 30.21 17.72 -20.53
C PHE A 752 29.89 18.43 -19.19
N MET A 753 30.91 18.70 -18.37
CA MET A 753 30.86 19.83 -17.43
C MET A 753 31.31 21.09 -18.17
N SER A 754 30.36 21.96 -18.51
CA SER A 754 30.64 23.37 -18.76
C SER A 754 31.12 23.99 -17.45
N SER A 755 32.43 24.22 -17.30
CA SER A 755 32.98 24.97 -16.17
C SER A 755 32.43 26.39 -16.18
N SER A 756 31.64 26.77 -15.16
CA SER A 756 31.23 28.17 -14.97
C SER A 756 32.48 29.07 -14.93
N PRO A 757 32.51 30.21 -15.66
CA PRO A 757 33.68 31.09 -15.72
C PRO A 757 33.94 31.86 -14.42
N TYR A 758 33.07 31.71 -13.41
CA TYR A 758 33.10 32.45 -12.15
C TYR A 758 33.55 31.57 -10.98
N THR A 759 34.49 32.06 -10.18
CA THR A 759 35.01 31.37 -8.99
C THR A 759 35.12 32.30 -7.78
N PRO A 760 34.81 31.83 -6.56
CA PRO A 760 34.92 32.66 -5.36
C PRO A 760 36.37 32.76 -4.85
N ARG A 761 36.83 33.99 -4.58
CA ARG A 761 38.06 34.32 -3.86
C ARG A 761 37.75 34.64 -2.41
N ILE A 762 38.15 33.76 -1.51
CA ILE A 762 37.85 33.86 -0.08
C ILE A 762 38.97 34.58 0.65
N VAL A 763 38.63 35.59 1.43
CA VAL A 763 39.53 36.35 2.28
C VAL A 763 39.07 36.23 3.74
N GLY A 764 39.94 35.72 4.60
CA GLY A 764 39.68 35.57 6.04
C GLY A 764 38.85 34.35 6.43
N ALA A 765 38.89 34.00 7.72
CA ALA A 765 38.13 32.88 8.29
C ALA A 765 36.60 33.13 8.23
N PRO A 766 35.79 32.18 7.72
CA PRO A 766 34.33 32.27 7.83
C PRO A 766 33.86 32.44 9.29
N ASN A 767 32.70 33.06 9.50
CA ASN A 767 32.17 33.42 10.82
C ASN A 767 33.03 34.44 11.59
N THR A 768 33.77 35.31 10.89
CA THR A 768 34.48 36.45 11.47
C THR A 768 34.07 37.76 10.79
N LEU A 769 34.31 38.90 11.43
CA LEU A 769 33.97 40.23 10.88
C LEU A 769 34.79 40.58 9.61
N ASP A 770 35.96 39.97 9.46
CA ASP A 770 36.90 40.21 8.36
C ASP A 770 36.64 39.31 7.14
N HIS A 771 35.70 38.36 7.25
CA HIS A 771 35.42 37.43 6.16
C HIS A 771 34.79 38.14 4.97
N ARG A 772 35.37 37.96 3.78
CA ARG A 772 34.88 38.47 2.51
C ARG A 772 34.97 37.40 1.43
N VAL A 773 33.95 37.34 0.57
CA VAL A 773 33.94 36.49 -0.63
C VAL A 773 33.83 37.37 -1.86
N PHE A 774 34.95 37.54 -2.55
CA PHE A 774 35.00 38.22 -3.85
C PHE A 774 34.68 37.22 -4.97
N ILE A 775 34.15 37.67 -6.10
CA ILE A 775 33.98 36.83 -7.29
C ILE A 775 35.10 37.12 -8.29
N GLN A 776 35.66 36.07 -8.89
CA GLN A 776 36.65 36.18 -9.95
C GLN A 776 36.12 35.64 -11.27
N GLN A 777 36.46 36.30 -12.37
CA GLN A 777 36.30 35.81 -13.73
C GLN A 777 37.68 35.77 -14.39
N ASN A 778 38.10 34.59 -14.86
CA ASN A 778 39.43 34.39 -15.46
C ASN A 778 40.60 34.89 -14.57
N GLY A 779 40.45 34.79 -13.24
CA GLY A 779 41.45 35.22 -12.25
C GLY A 779 41.36 36.69 -11.79
N ASN A 780 40.61 37.53 -12.49
CA ASN A 780 40.39 38.93 -12.12
C ASN A 780 39.17 39.06 -11.20
N VAL A 781 39.28 39.86 -10.14
CA VAL A 781 38.15 40.19 -9.27
C VAL A 781 37.16 41.06 -10.04
N ILE A 782 35.89 40.70 -9.97
CA ILE A 782 34.80 41.43 -10.60
C ILE A 782 33.72 41.73 -9.54
N SER A 783 32.94 42.78 -9.76
CA SER A 783 31.79 43.09 -8.91
C SER A 783 30.65 42.10 -9.20
N PRO A 784 30.15 41.34 -8.19
CA PRO A 784 28.97 40.52 -8.35
C PRO A 784 27.70 41.35 -8.61
N PHE A 785 27.70 42.63 -8.25
CA PHE A 785 26.57 43.52 -8.46
C PHE A 785 26.57 44.11 -9.88
N HIS A 786 27.74 44.44 -10.44
CA HIS A 786 27.82 45.27 -11.66
C HIS A 786 28.43 44.57 -12.88
N ASP A 787 29.39 43.67 -12.69
CA ASP A 787 30.18 43.10 -13.79
C ASP A 787 29.59 41.80 -14.36
N ILE A 788 28.84 41.04 -13.55
CA ILE A 788 28.18 39.81 -14.02
C ILE A 788 26.93 40.22 -14.82
N PRO A 789 26.77 39.77 -16.07
CA PRO A 789 25.59 40.12 -16.86
C PRO A 789 24.32 39.52 -16.25
N LEU A 790 23.23 40.29 -16.21
CA LEU A 790 21.91 39.78 -15.77
C LEU A 790 21.45 38.59 -16.61
N PHE A 791 21.52 38.70 -17.94
CA PHE A 791 21.12 37.64 -18.86
C PHE A 791 22.28 36.73 -19.21
N ALA A 792 22.15 35.44 -18.90
CA ALA A 792 23.03 34.40 -19.42
C ALA A 792 22.67 34.04 -20.87
N ASP A 793 21.37 34.01 -21.15
CA ASP A 793 20.81 33.85 -22.50
C ASP A 793 19.51 34.65 -22.60
N GLN A 794 19.58 35.79 -23.29
CA GLN A 794 18.46 36.71 -23.45
C GLN A 794 17.34 36.12 -24.31
N ASN A 795 17.65 35.24 -25.28
CA ASN A 795 16.65 34.67 -26.18
C ASN A 795 15.76 33.64 -25.47
N ASN A 796 16.34 32.89 -24.54
CA ASN A 796 15.63 31.87 -23.77
C ASN A 796 15.15 32.39 -22.40
N GLY A 797 15.40 33.66 -22.06
CA GLY A 797 15.03 34.25 -20.78
C GLY A 797 15.73 33.58 -19.59
N ILE A 798 17.00 33.19 -19.74
CA ILE A 798 17.84 32.60 -18.70
C ILE A 798 18.70 33.70 -18.08
N LEU A 799 18.65 33.83 -16.76
CA LEU A 799 19.34 34.88 -16.01
C LEU A 799 20.45 34.27 -15.14
N ASN A 800 21.47 35.05 -14.82
CA ASN A 800 22.46 34.70 -13.82
C ASN A 800 21.98 35.15 -12.44
N MET A 801 22.06 34.29 -11.44
CA MET A 801 21.84 34.60 -10.03
C MET A 801 23.14 34.39 -9.26
N ILE A 802 23.44 35.27 -8.31
CA ILE A 802 24.55 35.10 -7.36
C ILE A 802 23.98 34.55 -6.07
N VAL A 803 24.42 33.35 -5.68
CA VAL A 803 24.04 32.74 -4.40
C VAL A 803 24.81 33.39 -3.26
N GLU A 804 24.10 34.02 -2.34
CA GLU A 804 24.68 34.65 -1.15
C GLU A 804 24.58 33.71 0.06
N VAL A 805 23.41 33.11 0.27
CA VAL A 805 23.13 32.21 1.39
C VAL A 805 22.74 30.83 0.86
N PRO A 806 23.58 29.80 1.08
CA PRO A 806 23.23 28.43 0.75
C PRO A 806 22.01 27.94 1.53
N ARG A 807 21.20 27.11 0.86
CA ARG A 807 20.04 26.46 1.47
C ARG A 807 20.39 25.76 2.79
N TRP A 808 19.51 25.90 3.76
CA TRP A 808 19.57 25.38 5.13
C TRP A 808 20.63 26.01 6.04
N THR A 809 21.27 27.11 5.65
CA THR A 809 22.22 27.84 6.49
C THR A 809 21.58 29.05 7.17
N ASN A 810 22.14 29.48 8.30
CA ASN A 810 21.59 30.57 9.13
C ASN A 810 22.32 31.90 8.95
N ALA A 811 23.54 31.91 8.42
CA ALA A 811 24.35 33.12 8.28
C ALA A 811 23.73 34.05 7.23
N LYS A 812 23.39 35.29 7.61
CA LYS A 812 22.87 36.29 6.67
C LYS A 812 24.06 36.89 5.91
N MET A 813 24.36 36.32 4.76
CA MET A 813 25.40 36.79 3.84
C MET A 813 24.75 37.65 2.76
N GLU A 814 25.35 38.79 2.43
CA GLU A 814 24.82 39.76 1.47
C GLU A 814 25.98 40.42 0.69
N ILE A 815 25.72 40.79 -0.56
CA ILE A 815 26.58 41.61 -1.41
C ILE A 815 26.74 42.97 -0.73
N SER A 816 27.99 43.37 -0.44
CA SER A 816 28.22 44.68 0.17
C SER A 816 27.97 45.80 -0.83
N LYS A 817 27.12 46.76 -0.44
CA LYS A 817 26.85 47.95 -1.23
C LYS A 817 27.93 49.02 -1.13
N GLU A 818 28.67 49.05 -0.03
CA GLU A 818 29.59 50.14 0.31
C GLU A 818 31.05 49.82 -0.03
N GLU A 819 31.42 48.53 -0.07
CA GLU A 819 32.80 48.12 -0.31
C GLU A 819 33.14 48.09 -1.82
N PRO A 820 34.36 48.48 -2.22
CA PRO A 820 34.82 48.36 -3.61
C PRO A 820 34.68 46.93 -4.13
N PHE A 821 34.14 46.79 -5.35
CA PHE A 821 33.85 45.50 -6.02
C PHE A 821 32.88 44.58 -5.27
N ASN A 822 32.09 45.13 -4.33
CA ASN A 822 30.91 44.51 -3.72
C ASN A 822 31.11 43.05 -3.25
N PRO A 823 32.13 42.74 -2.42
CA PRO A 823 32.27 41.38 -1.89
C PRO A 823 31.06 40.96 -1.07
N ILE A 824 30.76 39.66 -1.08
CA ILE A 824 29.74 39.08 -0.20
C ILE A 824 30.32 39.01 1.21
N LYS A 825 29.61 39.57 2.19
CA LYS A 825 29.98 39.58 3.61
C LYS A 825 28.78 39.25 4.47
N GLN A 826 29.03 38.84 5.71
CA GLN A 826 27.95 38.60 6.66
C GLN A 826 27.45 39.93 7.25
N ASP A 827 26.14 40.10 7.33
CA ASP A 827 25.50 41.28 7.93
C ASP A 827 25.89 41.42 9.42
N ILE A 828 26.09 42.66 9.88
CA ILE A 828 26.55 43.00 11.23
C ILE A 828 25.45 43.78 11.94
N LYS A 829 24.85 43.17 12.98
CA LYS A 829 23.81 43.80 13.80
C LYS A 829 24.32 43.97 15.23
N ARG A 830 24.33 45.20 15.72
CA ARG A 830 24.84 45.56 17.07
C ARG A 830 26.28 45.05 17.33
N GLY A 831 27.15 45.16 16.34
CA GLY A 831 28.56 44.76 16.42
C GLY A 831 28.80 43.25 16.43
N LYS A 832 27.78 42.42 16.18
CA LYS A 832 27.89 40.96 16.06
C LYS A 832 27.40 40.49 14.69
N LEU A 833 27.99 39.40 14.21
CA LEU A 833 27.56 38.71 13.01
C LEU A 833 26.11 38.25 13.14
N ARG A 834 25.31 38.53 12.12
CA ARG A 834 23.87 38.23 12.11
C ARG A 834 23.60 36.82 11.62
N TYR A 835 22.78 36.10 12.38
CA TYR A 835 22.26 34.79 12.02
C TYR A 835 20.74 34.80 12.14
N VAL A 836 20.04 34.30 11.13
CA VAL A 836 18.60 34.06 11.19
C VAL A 836 18.33 32.88 12.12
N ARG A 837 17.31 33.00 12.98
CA ARG A 837 16.94 31.96 13.94
C ARG A 837 16.10 30.88 13.28
N ASN A 838 16.17 29.65 13.80
CA ASN A 838 15.31 28.56 13.35
C ASN A 838 13.90 28.71 13.93
N CYS A 839 12.90 28.95 13.09
CA CYS A 839 11.48 29.02 13.46
C CYS A 839 10.79 27.73 13.02
N PHE A 840 10.38 26.86 13.94
CA PHE A 840 9.78 25.58 13.59
C PHE A 840 8.54 25.77 12.68
N PRO A 841 8.44 25.09 11.51
CA PRO A 841 9.27 23.97 11.07
C PRO A 841 10.50 24.33 10.20
N HIS A 842 10.79 25.61 9.98
CA HIS A 842 11.85 26.08 9.09
C HIS A 842 13.24 26.18 9.74
N HIS A 843 14.24 25.59 9.07
CA HIS A 843 15.66 25.66 9.45
C HIS A 843 16.45 26.59 8.53
N GLY A 844 17.04 27.65 9.07
CA GLY A 844 17.79 28.63 8.27
C GLY A 844 16.98 29.16 7.08
N TYR A 845 17.64 29.48 5.98
CA TYR A 845 16.99 29.77 4.69
C TYR A 845 16.56 28.48 4.00
N ILE A 846 15.30 28.36 3.56
CA ILE A 846 14.77 27.09 3.02
C ILE A 846 14.94 26.94 1.49
N TRP A 847 15.59 27.92 0.85
CA TRP A 847 16.03 28.01 -0.56
C TRP A 847 17.51 28.39 -0.62
N ASN A 848 18.13 28.29 -1.80
CA ASN A 848 19.35 29.06 -2.05
C ASN A 848 18.91 30.51 -2.23
N TYR A 849 19.42 31.40 -1.37
CA TYR A 849 19.07 32.82 -1.39
C TYR A 849 20.21 33.63 -1.98
N GLY A 850 19.87 34.68 -2.69
CA GLY A 850 20.85 35.58 -3.26
C GLY A 850 20.19 36.69 -4.06
N ALA A 851 20.90 37.23 -5.03
CA ALA A 851 20.42 38.38 -5.80
C ALA A 851 20.69 38.23 -7.30
N PHE A 852 19.91 38.98 -8.08
CA PHE A 852 20.23 39.22 -9.48
C PHE A 852 21.31 40.30 -9.63
N PRO A 853 22.33 40.08 -10.48
CA PRO A 853 23.29 41.12 -10.79
C PRO A 853 22.64 42.14 -11.71
N GLN A 854 23.19 43.35 -11.74
CA GLN A 854 22.74 44.42 -12.61
C GLN A 854 21.26 44.78 -12.42
N THR A 855 20.71 44.61 -11.23
CA THR A 855 19.35 45.03 -10.86
C THR A 855 19.41 45.81 -9.57
N TRP A 856 18.66 46.90 -9.44
CA TRP A 856 18.65 47.72 -8.24
C TRP A 856 17.26 48.25 -7.95
N GLU A 857 16.81 48.12 -6.70
CA GLU A 857 15.52 48.64 -6.24
C GLU A 857 15.67 50.11 -5.80
N ASP A 858 15.34 51.03 -6.72
CA ASP A 858 15.54 52.47 -6.52
C ASP A 858 14.68 53.02 -5.34
N PRO A 859 15.29 53.51 -4.25
CA PRO A 859 14.56 54.03 -3.09
C PRO A 859 13.89 55.39 -3.36
N ALA A 860 14.18 56.05 -4.49
CA ALA A 860 13.48 57.26 -4.89
C ALA A 860 12.14 56.96 -5.58
N GLN A 861 11.96 55.74 -6.10
CA GLN A 861 10.78 55.34 -6.87
C GLN A 861 9.78 54.61 -5.96
N MET A 862 8.54 55.10 -5.94
CA MET A 862 7.43 54.42 -5.27
C MET A 862 6.71 53.54 -6.29
N HIS A 863 6.58 52.24 -5.99
CA HIS A 863 5.89 51.33 -6.90
C HIS A 863 4.36 51.53 -6.80
N PRO A 864 3.63 51.68 -7.92
CA PRO A 864 2.21 52.08 -7.91
C PRO A 864 1.29 51.15 -7.11
N GLU A 865 1.54 49.85 -7.16
CA GLU A 865 0.67 48.84 -6.56
C GLU A 865 0.99 48.56 -5.08
N THR A 866 2.26 48.59 -4.69
CA THR A 866 2.70 48.35 -3.31
C THR A 866 2.65 49.63 -2.47
N LYS A 867 2.67 50.81 -3.11
CA LYS A 867 2.69 52.15 -2.49
C LYS A 867 3.85 52.35 -1.51
N ALA A 868 4.94 51.63 -1.74
CA ALA A 868 6.18 51.68 -0.97
C ALA A 868 7.37 51.92 -1.92
N LYS A 869 8.47 52.42 -1.37
CA LYS A 869 9.71 52.70 -2.11
C LYS A 869 10.58 51.44 -2.22
N GLY A 870 11.52 51.36 -3.16
CA GLY A 870 12.50 50.27 -3.19
C GLY A 870 13.39 50.26 -1.95
N ASP A 871 13.94 49.10 -1.60
CA ASP A 871 14.77 48.85 -0.41
C ASP A 871 16.27 49.20 -0.60
N ASN A 872 16.64 49.76 -1.75
CA ASN A 872 18.01 50.14 -2.10
C ASN A 872 18.98 48.95 -2.13
N ASP A 873 18.49 47.74 -2.39
CA ASP A 873 19.30 46.53 -2.58
C ASP A 873 19.23 46.02 -4.04
N PRO A 874 20.13 45.09 -4.43
CA PRO A 874 19.94 44.30 -5.62
C PRO A 874 18.71 43.39 -5.47
N LEU A 875 17.99 43.14 -6.57
CA LEU A 875 16.74 42.39 -6.54
C LEU A 875 16.93 40.97 -6.00
N ASP A 876 16.18 40.64 -4.95
CA ASP A 876 16.34 39.41 -4.18
C ASP A 876 15.72 38.17 -4.87
N VAL A 877 16.39 37.04 -4.73
CA VAL A 877 16.10 35.81 -5.47
C VAL A 877 16.12 34.58 -4.55
N CYS A 878 15.07 33.77 -4.66
CA CYS A 878 14.90 32.48 -3.99
C CYS A 878 14.93 31.36 -5.04
N GLU A 879 16.04 30.63 -5.11
CA GLU A 879 16.19 29.49 -6.01
C GLU A 879 15.73 28.19 -5.32
N ILE A 880 14.72 27.56 -5.91
CA ILE A 880 13.93 26.48 -5.28
C ILE A 880 14.37 25.05 -5.64
N GLY A 881 15.42 24.90 -6.42
CA GLY A 881 15.92 23.61 -6.88
C GLY A 881 16.46 22.71 -5.76
N GLU A 882 16.71 21.45 -6.12
CA GLU A 882 17.16 20.42 -5.17
C GLU A 882 18.61 20.64 -4.72
N GLN A 883 19.47 21.16 -5.61
CA GLN A 883 20.90 21.30 -5.34
C GLN A 883 21.20 22.46 -4.38
N VAL A 884 21.85 22.16 -3.25
CA VAL A 884 22.38 23.18 -2.32
C VAL A 884 23.58 23.88 -2.96
N GLY A 885 23.52 25.20 -3.08
CA GLY A 885 24.59 26.02 -3.64
C GLY A 885 25.71 26.35 -2.65
N TYR A 886 26.66 27.18 -3.07
CA TYR A 886 27.71 27.74 -2.20
C TYR A 886 27.79 29.27 -2.33
N VAL A 887 28.32 29.95 -1.31
CA VAL A 887 28.45 31.42 -1.28
C VAL A 887 29.31 31.90 -2.46
N GLY A 888 28.79 32.82 -3.25
CA GLY A 888 29.42 33.35 -4.46
C GLY A 888 29.29 32.44 -5.68
N GLN A 889 28.44 31.41 -5.64
CA GLN A 889 28.12 30.61 -6.83
C GLN A 889 27.25 31.41 -7.79
N VAL A 890 27.61 31.42 -9.07
CA VAL A 890 26.75 31.97 -10.13
C VAL A 890 25.96 30.82 -10.74
N LYS A 891 24.63 30.87 -10.62
CA LYS A 891 23.70 29.87 -11.17
C LYS A 891 22.93 30.47 -12.35
N GLN A 892 22.68 29.65 -13.37
CA GLN A 892 21.79 30.01 -14.48
C GLN A 892 20.38 29.57 -14.13
N VAL A 893 19.45 30.52 -14.04
CA VAL A 893 18.11 30.30 -13.50
C VAL A 893 17.05 30.82 -14.44
N LYS A 894 15.84 30.29 -14.28
CA LYS A 894 14.63 30.81 -14.92
C LYS A 894 13.63 31.31 -13.90
N VAL A 895 12.96 32.41 -14.23
CA VAL A 895 11.92 33.04 -13.40
C VAL A 895 10.62 32.24 -13.47
N LEU A 896 10.01 32.04 -12.30
CA LEU A 896 8.72 31.36 -12.13
C LEU A 896 7.65 32.32 -11.58
N GLY A 897 8.02 33.22 -10.68
CA GLY A 897 7.10 34.18 -10.06
C GLY A 897 7.80 35.12 -9.10
N ILE A 898 7.05 35.94 -8.38
CA ILE A 898 7.59 36.94 -7.44
C ILE A 898 6.64 37.20 -6.27
N MET A 899 7.17 37.53 -5.10
CA MET A 899 6.41 37.94 -3.91
C MET A 899 6.84 39.34 -3.47
N ALA A 900 5.89 40.19 -3.07
CA ALA A 900 6.17 41.52 -2.52
C ALA A 900 6.05 41.52 -0.99
N LEU A 901 7.19 41.58 -0.32
CA LEU A 901 7.26 41.82 1.12
C LEU A 901 7.20 43.33 1.37
N LEU A 902 6.46 43.76 2.39
CA LEU A 902 6.46 45.14 2.86
C LEU A 902 7.25 45.20 4.18
N ASP A 903 8.49 45.67 4.11
CA ASP A 903 9.38 45.80 5.27
C ASP A 903 9.56 47.26 5.62
N GLU A 904 9.07 47.68 6.80
CA GLU A 904 9.27 49.04 7.34
C GLU A 904 8.88 50.20 6.39
N GLY A 905 7.99 49.96 5.43
CA GLY A 905 7.53 50.96 4.44
C GLY A 905 8.26 50.90 3.10
N GLU A 906 9.17 49.94 2.93
CA GLU A 906 9.89 49.62 1.69
C GLU A 906 9.28 48.36 1.05
N THR A 907 9.30 48.32 -0.28
CA THR A 907 8.97 47.14 -1.08
C THR A 907 10.24 46.35 -1.21
N ASP A 908 10.18 45.10 -0.78
CA ASP A 908 11.28 44.14 -0.87
C ASP A 908 10.78 42.96 -1.72
N TRP A 909 11.23 42.89 -2.97
CA TRP A 909 10.76 41.92 -3.95
C TRP A 909 11.55 40.61 -3.88
N LYS A 910 10.85 39.49 -3.69
CA LYS A 910 11.46 38.15 -3.66
C LYS A 910 11.09 37.35 -4.90
N VAL A 911 12.00 37.26 -5.87
CA VAL A 911 11.79 36.50 -7.12
C VAL A 911 11.97 35.01 -6.87
N LEU A 912 11.01 34.20 -7.29
CA LEU A 912 11.07 32.74 -7.24
C LEU A 912 11.62 32.21 -8.58
N VAL A 913 12.71 31.45 -8.50
CA VAL A 913 13.43 30.93 -9.68
C VAL A 913 13.81 29.47 -9.50
N VAL A 914 14.10 28.78 -10.60
CA VAL A 914 14.70 27.43 -10.57
C VAL A 914 15.93 27.38 -11.45
N ASP A 915 16.96 26.68 -11.01
CA ASP A 915 18.14 26.36 -11.83
C ASP A 915 17.74 25.62 -13.12
N VAL A 916 18.29 26.03 -14.26
CA VAL A 916 18.05 25.35 -15.54
C VAL A 916 18.57 23.91 -15.58
N GLN A 917 19.52 23.58 -14.70
CA GLN A 917 20.06 22.23 -14.53
C GLN A 917 19.25 21.37 -13.54
N ASP A 918 18.23 21.93 -12.90
CA ASP A 918 17.39 21.18 -11.96
C ASP A 918 16.57 20.09 -12.69
N PRO A 919 16.42 18.87 -12.14
CA PRO A 919 15.63 17.81 -12.76
C PRO A 919 14.16 18.19 -13.03
N LEU A 920 13.57 19.07 -12.22
CA LEU A 920 12.21 19.58 -12.38
C LEU A 920 12.14 20.84 -13.23
N ALA A 921 13.26 21.42 -13.64
CA ALA A 921 13.29 22.65 -14.44
C ALA A 921 12.31 22.54 -15.60
N SER A 922 12.40 21.52 -16.46
CA SER A 922 11.50 21.36 -17.63
C SER A 922 9.98 21.43 -17.32
N LYS A 923 9.56 21.11 -16.10
CA LYS A 923 8.16 21.10 -15.66
C LYS A 923 7.73 22.38 -14.94
N LEU A 924 8.66 23.21 -14.50
CA LEU A 924 8.40 24.45 -13.77
C LEU A 924 8.56 25.64 -14.72
N ASN A 925 7.47 26.20 -15.24
CA ASN A 925 7.54 27.31 -16.18
C ASN A 925 6.76 28.55 -15.75
N ASP A 926 5.83 28.41 -14.80
CA ASP A 926 5.12 29.50 -14.14
C ASP A 926 4.88 29.18 -12.65
N ILE A 927 4.36 30.14 -11.90
CA ILE A 927 4.16 30.01 -10.45
C ILE A 927 3.17 28.89 -10.09
N GLU A 928 2.17 28.62 -10.93
CA GLU A 928 1.20 27.55 -10.73
C GLU A 928 1.82 26.15 -10.86
N ASP A 929 2.87 26.00 -11.65
CA ASP A 929 3.60 24.74 -11.77
C ASP A 929 4.36 24.40 -10.48
N VAL A 930 4.80 25.43 -9.74
CA VAL A 930 5.43 25.25 -8.42
C VAL A 930 4.42 24.64 -7.45
N GLU A 931 3.19 25.13 -7.38
CA GLU A 931 2.19 24.53 -6.48
C GLU A 931 1.75 23.12 -6.94
N ARG A 932 1.77 22.84 -8.26
CA ARG A 932 1.44 21.52 -8.81
C ARG A 932 2.52 20.46 -8.54
N HIS A 933 3.80 20.82 -8.68
CA HIS A 933 4.93 19.88 -8.61
C HIS A 933 5.68 19.91 -7.27
N LEU A 934 5.62 21.03 -6.56
CA LEU A 934 6.22 21.27 -5.24
C LEU A 934 5.16 21.83 -4.26
N PRO A 935 4.05 21.11 -4.02
CA PRO A 935 2.92 21.62 -3.25
C PRO A 935 3.32 22.05 -1.84
N GLY A 936 2.82 23.21 -1.41
CA GLY A 936 3.11 23.78 -0.10
C GLY A 936 4.42 24.58 -0.01
N LEU A 937 5.29 24.59 -1.03
CA LEU A 937 6.54 25.36 -1.01
C LEU A 937 6.29 26.88 -1.01
N ILE A 938 5.33 27.37 -1.81
CA ILE A 938 4.98 28.80 -1.84
C ILE A 938 4.44 29.22 -0.47
N ARG A 939 3.58 28.40 0.12
CA ARG A 939 3.05 28.63 1.47
C ARG A 939 4.17 28.66 2.52
N ALA A 940 5.10 27.71 2.48
CA ALA A 940 6.26 27.69 3.38
C ALA A 940 7.16 28.92 3.18
N THR A 941 7.29 29.41 1.95
CA THR A 941 8.06 30.62 1.61
C THR A 941 7.41 31.87 2.19
N ASN A 942 6.09 32.01 1.99
CA ASN A 942 5.32 33.09 2.59
C ASN A 942 5.43 33.07 4.13
N GLU A 943 5.18 31.91 4.75
CA GLU A 943 5.25 31.74 6.20
C GLU A 943 6.63 32.09 6.76
N TRP A 944 7.70 31.62 6.11
CA TRP A 944 9.07 31.94 6.50
C TRP A 944 9.33 33.45 6.50
N PHE A 945 9.02 34.13 5.39
CA PHE A 945 9.22 35.58 5.28
C PHE A 945 8.31 36.37 6.23
N ARG A 946 7.14 35.83 6.59
CA ARG A 946 6.25 36.43 7.60
C ARG A 946 6.86 36.40 9.00
N ILE A 947 7.50 35.29 9.39
CA ILE A 947 7.84 35.03 10.80
C ILE A 947 9.33 35.14 11.16
N TYR A 948 10.26 35.14 10.19
CA TYR A 948 11.70 35.02 10.47
C TYR A 948 12.30 36.13 11.35
N LYS A 949 11.66 37.30 11.41
CA LYS A 949 12.09 38.44 12.24
C LYS A 949 11.48 38.44 13.65
N ILE A 950 10.48 37.60 13.92
CA ILE A 950 9.81 37.54 15.23
C ILE A 950 10.77 37.18 16.38
N PRO A 951 11.69 36.21 16.22
CA PRO A 951 12.68 35.90 17.26
C PRO A 951 13.61 37.07 17.60
N ASP A 952 13.76 38.04 16.71
CA ASP A 952 14.54 39.27 16.91
C ASP A 952 13.74 40.39 17.60
N GLY A 953 12.47 40.12 17.97
CA GLY A 953 11.58 41.07 18.64
C GLY A 953 10.84 42.03 17.70
N LYS A 954 10.85 41.77 16.39
CA LYS A 954 10.05 42.52 15.40
C LYS A 954 8.65 41.88 15.24
N PRO A 955 7.63 42.64 14.82
CA PRO A 955 6.32 42.09 14.47
C PRO A 955 6.39 41.19 13.22
N GLU A 956 5.27 40.52 12.91
CA GLU A 956 5.08 39.81 11.64
C GLU A 956 5.22 40.77 10.45
N ASN A 957 5.92 40.33 9.40
CA ASN A 957 6.01 41.12 8.18
C ASN A 957 4.67 41.07 7.40
N ALA A 958 4.34 42.18 6.76
CA ALA A 958 3.19 42.27 5.87
C ALA A 958 3.61 41.98 4.42
N PHE A 959 2.65 41.55 3.61
CA PHE A 959 2.83 41.36 2.17
C PHE A 959 1.87 42.27 1.40
N ALA A 960 2.31 42.75 0.23
CA ALA A 960 1.37 43.25 -0.76
C ALA A 960 0.56 42.09 -1.37
N PHE A 961 -0.49 42.42 -2.14
CA PHE A 961 -1.35 41.42 -2.82
C PHE A 961 -1.87 40.29 -1.91
N SER A 962 -2.08 40.58 -0.61
CA SER A 962 -2.52 39.59 0.37
C SER A 962 -1.59 38.36 0.51
N GLY A 963 -0.31 38.48 0.15
CA GLY A 963 0.68 37.40 0.23
C GLY A 963 0.68 36.42 -0.94
N GLU A 964 -0.10 36.68 -1.99
CA GLU A 964 -0.11 35.88 -3.22
C GLU A 964 1.18 36.11 -4.03
N ALA A 965 1.81 35.03 -4.50
CA ALA A 965 2.91 35.10 -5.45
C ALA A 965 2.38 35.42 -6.86
N LYS A 966 2.93 36.44 -7.51
CA LYS A 966 2.58 36.81 -8.88
C LYS A 966 3.31 35.93 -9.89
N ASN A 967 2.70 35.77 -11.05
CA ASN A 967 3.18 34.89 -12.12
C ASN A 967 4.49 35.37 -12.76
N LYS A 968 5.07 34.52 -13.60
CA LYS A 968 6.33 34.77 -14.30
C LYS A 968 6.32 36.08 -15.09
N LYS A 969 5.21 36.40 -15.77
CA LYS A 969 5.13 37.60 -16.60
C LYS A 969 5.34 38.86 -15.77
N TYR A 970 4.58 38.99 -14.68
CA TYR A 970 4.70 40.12 -13.77
C TYR A 970 6.09 40.18 -13.13
N ALA A 971 6.62 39.02 -12.70
CA ALA A 971 7.97 38.94 -12.16
C ALA A 971 9.05 39.44 -13.16
N THR A 972 8.89 39.11 -14.44
CA THR A 972 9.82 39.54 -15.50
C THR A 972 9.74 41.04 -15.74
N GLU A 973 8.56 41.65 -15.66
CA GLU A 973 8.37 43.11 -15.75
C GLU A 973 9.13 43.83 -14.62
N ILE A 974 9.00 43.37 -13.37
CA ILE A 974 9.75 43.92 -12.22
C ILE A 974 11.26 43.75 -12.39
N VAL A 975 11.73 42.57 -12.84
CA VAL A 975 13.17 42.35 -13.12
C VAL A 975 13.70 43.36 -14.14
N HIS A 976 12.94 43.64 -15.21
CA HIS A 976 13.33 44.65 -16.19
C HIS A 976 13.32 46.07 -15.60
N GLU A 977 12.33 46.44 -14.79
CA GLU A 977 12.28 47.74 -14.12
C GLU A 977 13.51 47.96 -13.22
N CYS A 978 13.86 46.97 -12.39
CA CYS A 978 15.05 47.02 -11.54
C CYS A 978 16.35 47.03 -12.34
N HIS A 979 16.40 46.34 -13.49
CA HIS A 979 17.55 46.37 -14.40
C HIS A 979 17.74 47.75 -15.04
N GLU A 980 16.64 48.39 -15.45
CA GLU A 980 16.63 49.76 -15.98
C GLU A 980 17.07 50.78 -14.91
N ALA A 981 16.62 50.61 -13.66
CA ALA A 981 17.06 51.41 -12.53
C ALA A 981 18.57 51.27 -12.26
N TRP A 982 19.09 50.03 -12.26
CA TRP A 982 20.54 49.80 -12.18
C TRP A 982 21.29 50.43 -13.36
N ARG A 983 20.75 50.35 -14.59
CA ARG A 983 21.39 50.99 -15.75
C ARG A 983 21.54 52.50 -15.54
N ARG A 984 20.49 53.17 -15.02
CA ARG A 984 20.55 54.59 -14.66
C ARG A 984 21.60 54.86 -13.58
N LEU A 985 21.71 54.00 -12.57
CA LEU A 985 22.72 54.09 -11.52
C LEU A 985 24.14 53.95 -12.07
N ILE A 986 24.43 52.91 -12.84
CA ILE A 986 25.78 52.58 -13.29
C ILE A 986 26.30 53.54 -14.37
N THR A 987 25.42 54.19 -15.13
CA THR A 987 25.75 55.22 -16.13
C THR A 987 25.84 56.63 -15.53
N GLY A 988 25.41 56.81 -14.28
CA GLY A 988 25.43 58.09 -13.57
C GLY A 988 24.22 58.99 -13.80
N GLU A 989 23.17 58.51 -14.45
CA GLU A 989 21.87 59.21 -14.55
C GLU A 989 21.19 59.32 -13.17
N SER A 990 21.30 58.26 -12.36
CA SER A 990 20.93 58.27 -10.93
C SER A 990 22.19 58.45 -10.07
N PRO A 991 22.17 59.31 -9.03
CA PRO A 991 23.34 59.55 -8.19
C PRO A 991 23.65 58.33 -7.32
N ALA A 992 24.87 57.79 -7.42
CA ALA A 992 25.32 56.69 -6.56
C ALA A 992 25.48 57.08 -5.07
N LYS A 993 25.61 58.39 -4.80
CA LYS A 993 25.76 58.95 -3.46
C LYS A 993 24.73 60.05 -3.23
N THR A 994 23.92 59.87 -2.18
CA THR A 994 22.90 60.81 -1.72
C THR A 994 23.03 61.01 -0.21
N ALA A 995 22.16 61.83 0.40
CA ALA A 995 22.08 61.92 1.85
C ALA A 995 21.53 60.64 2.51
N SER A 996 20.83 59.80 1.74
CA SER A 996 20.18 58.56 2.22
C SER A 996 21.01 57.30 2.00
N TYR A 997 21.89 57.26 1.00
CA TYR A 997 22.70 56.07 0.68
C TYR A 997 24.03 56.42 0.00
N ASP A 998 24.99 55.50 0.08
CA ASP A 998 26.32 55.60 -0.56
C ASP A 998 26.67 54.24 -1.20
N LEU A 999 26.46 54.11 -2.51
CA LEU A 999 26.66 52.87 -3.27
C LEU A 999 28.01 52.87 -3.98
N SER A 1000 28.79 51.82 -3.77
CA SER A 1000 30.03 51.53 -4.49
C SER A 1000 29.70 50.97 -5.88
N ILE A 1001 29.95 51.79 -6.90
CA ILE A 1001 29.79 51.45 -8.33
C ILE A 1001 31.09 50.93 -8.98
N SER A 1002 32.07 50.51 -8.18
CA SER A 1002 33.37 50.04 -8.67
C SER A 1002 33.22 48.77 -9.51
N ASN A 1003 33.65 48.81 -10.76
CA ASN A 1003 33.51 47.71 -11.71
C ASN A 1003 34.68 47.65 -12.69
N VAL A 1004 34.85 46.56 -13.43
CA VAL A 1004 35.93 46.41 -14.42
C VAL A 1004 35.45 46.23 -15.86
N THR A 1005 34.16 45.96 -16.07
CA THR A 1005 33.60 45.62 -17.39
C THR A 1005 32.70 46.71 -17.98
N GLN A 1006 32.15 47.62 -17.17
CA GLN A 1006 31.15 48.60 -17.64
C GLN A 1006 31.83 49.87 -18.17
N GLU A 1007 32.13 49.91 -19.47
CA GLU A 1007 32.92 50.98 -20.11
C GLU A 1007 32.35 52.40 -19.91
N ASN A 1008 31.03 52.52 -19.86
CA ASN A 1008 30.34 53.81 -19.71
C ASN A 1008 30.11 54.21 -18.25
N SER A 1009 30.65 53.46 -17.29
CA SER A 1009 30.44 53.73 -15.88
C SER A 1009 31.45 54.72 -15.31
N PRO A 1010 31.03 55.72 -14.51
CA PRO A 1010 31.97 56.57 -13.79
C PRO A 1010 32.76 55.80 -12.71
N GLY A 1011 32.34 54.58 -12.36
CA GLY A 1011 33.02 53.67 -11.44
C GLY A 1011 33.95 52.64 -12.11
N LEU A 1012 34.25 52.78 -13.40
CA LEU A 1012 35.16 51.86 -14.10
C LEU A 1012 36.60 51.97 -13.57
N VAL A 1013 37.11 50.87 -13.05
CA VAL A 1013 38.47 50.74 -12.52
C VAL A 1013 39.29 49.82 -13.43
N ARG A 1014 40.45 50.29 -13.90
CA ARG A 1014 41.36 49.46 -14.70
C ARG A 1014 42.16 48.51 -13.80
N LEU A 1015 42.55 47.35 -14.31
CA LEU A 1015 43.32 46.35 -13.55
C LEU A 1015 44.64 46.87 -12.95
N ASN A 1016 45.24 47.91 -13.56
CA ASN A 1016 46.48 48.53 -13.09
C ASN A 1016 46.27 49.67 -12.07
N ASP A 1017 45.02 49.99 -11.74
CA ASP A 1017 44.68 51.06 -10.81
C ASP A 1017 45.11 50.68 -9.38
N PRO A 1018 45.65 51.62 -8.57
CA PRO A 1018 45.90 51.42 -7.14
C PRO A 1018 44.69 50.85 -6.37
N ALA A 1019 43.47 51.24 -6.72
CA ALA A 1019 42.25 50.76 -6.09
C ALA A 1019 42.00 49.25 -6.33
N TYR A 1020 42.40 48.74 -7.49
CA TYR A 1020 42.28 47.32 -7.83
C TYR A 1020 43.45 46.49 -7.29
N THR A 1021 44.68 47.00 -7.41
CA THR A 1021 45.89 46.30 -6.96
C THR A 1021 46.00 46.18 -5.44
N SER A 1022 45.29 47.02 -4.68
CA SER A 1022 45.20 46.94 -3.21
C SER A 1022 44.22 45.88 -2.69
N LEU A 1023 43.51 45.15 -3.57
CA LEU A 1023 42.55 44.12 -3.16
C LEU A 1023 43.23 42.94 -2.44
N PRO A 1024 42.67 42.45 -1.31
CA PRO A 1024 43.31 41.41 -0.50
C PRO A 1024 43.50 40.08 -1.24
N ALA A 1025 44.70 39.51 -1.19
CA ALA A 1025 45.01 38.17 -1.72
C ALA A 1025 44.11 37.08 -1.12
N GLU A 1026 43.88 36.00 -1.88
CA GLU A 1026 43.10 34.86 -1.37
C GLU A 1026 43.76 34.27 -0.11
N LYS A 1027 42.98 34.14 0.97
CA LYS A 1027 43.45 33.63 2.26
C LYS A 1027 42.39 32.75 2.92
N ARG A 1028 42.45 31.44 2.66
CA ARG A 1028 41.47 30.44 3.13
C ARG A 1028 41.79 29.90 4.53
N GLU A 1029 41.30 30.59 5.55
CA GLU A 1029 41.40 30.17 6.95
C GLU A 1029 40.25 29.21 7.35
N PRO A 1030 40.41 28.38 8.40
CA PRO A 1030 39.32 27.55 8.91
C PRO A 1030 38.19 28.41 9.52
N PRO A 1031 36.94 27.97 9.48
CA PRO A 1031 35.80 28.72 10.04
C PRO A 1031 35.94 28.89 11.55
N ALA A 1032 35.62 30.08 12.06
CA ALA A 1032 35.51 30.35 13.48
C ALA A 1032 34.27 29.63 14.07
N PRO A 1033 34.28 29.28 15.37
CA PRO A 1033 33.16 28.60 16.02
C PRO A 1033 31.90 29.46 16.01
N ILE A 1034 30.77 28.83 15.70
CA ILE A 1034 29.44 29.45 15.73
C ILE A 1034 28.81 29.22 17.11
N ASP A 1035 28.09 30.21 17.63
CA ASP A 1035 27.34 30.09 18.89
C ASP A 1035 26.27 28.98 18.78
N PRO A 1036 26.30 27.94 19.64
CA PRO A 1036 25.31 26.86 19.60
C PRO A 1036 23.85 27.30 19.74
N SER A 1037 23.59 28.48 20.30
CA SER A 1037 22.24 29.04 20.43
C SER A 1037 21.56 29.37 19.10
N ILE A 1038 22.33 29.45 18.00
CA ILE A 1038 21.79 29.65 16.65
C ILE A 1038 20.96 28.44 16.19
N ASN A 1039 21.34 27.24 16.63
CA ASN A 1039 20.60 26.00 16.32
C ASN A 1039 19.33 25.81 17.17
N LYS A 1040 19.01 26.75 18.06
CA LYS A 1040 17.81 26.68 18.91
C LYS A 1040 16.56 26.94 18.08
N TRP A 1041 15.57 26.07 18.23
CA TRP A 1041 14.24 26.23 17.66
C TRP A 1041 13.39 27.23 18.45
N PHE A 1042 12.75 28.13 17.70
CA PHE A 1042 11.70 29.02 18.17
C PHE A 1042 10.35 28.47 17.70
N TYR A 1043 9.40 28.36 18.62
CA TYR A 1043 8.05 27.91 18.34
C TYR A 1043 7.14 29.14 18.44
N ILE A 1044 6.57 29.53 17.32
CA ILE A 1044 5.71 30.71 17.21
C ILE A 1044 4.28 30.17 17.25
N SER A 1045 3.50 30.56 18.28
CA SER A 1045 2.12 30.08 18.38
C SER A 1045 1.31 30.73 17.26
N SER A 1046 0.64 29.92 16.45
CA SER A 1046 -0.36 30.38 15.48
C SER A 1046 -1.62 30.88 16.19
N ALA A 1047 -1.51 31.91 17.02
CA ALA A 1047 -2.61 32.54 17.73
C ALA A 1047 -2.92 33.88 17.09
N GLN A 1048 -4.12 33.96 16.51
CA GLN A 1048 -4.76 35.06 15.76
C GLN A 1048 -4.52 35.07 14.24
N VAL A 1049 -5.12 34.10 13.54
CA VAL A 1049 -5.81 34.34 12.26
C VAL A 1049 -7.23 33.81 12.38
#